data_AF-A0A7T2LLC8-F1
#
_entry.id   AF-A0A7T2LLC8-F1
#
_cell.length_a   1.000
_cell.length_b   1.000
_cell.length_c   1.000
_cell.angle_alpha   90.00
_cell.angle_beta   90.00
_cell.angle_gamma   90.00
#
_symmetry.space_group_name_H-M   'P 1'
#
loop_
_entity.id
_entity.type
_entity.pdbx_description
1 polymer ?
#
loop_
_entity_poly.entity_id
_entity_poly.type
_entity_poly.pdbx_seq_one_letter_code
_entity_poly.pdbx_strand_id
1 'polypeptide(L)'
;MRQLRPECYSDSGDRATYVLDRSLLEFQLNSITTRNETHDFEVFCRHLCQRTICPNLRPQTGPEGGGDSKADADTVPVADEIATLTYVGEANAGREKWAFAFSAKATWSEKVRKDVAGIVATGRGYDRIFCVTSRPARAKDRARIEKELTDKYAAPVTILDRSWIVKEVIENDRKDLAFNYLGVGQMTNDPLHLGPEDYSRIQQLAAIERAIDDPAAFAGMEGQRVTEALVAAKLSRNLERPRVDTDGRFVRAIRLADQDGTYRQQLEARYEHLWTSYFWFDDIGLLNRDYSNFEKFALKTNHARNLEFLVNLLQLQFNSVIHRHLSREQAQLDHRIATLKAALEMMAADEDRPNNRLEARTSLAIIQMNLAKVDGKAADLPAVWREFSSILDAAKGMGEFGAKRLIQLVEIAGGIAGNDPDYNNLIEKLADFVATRTSEAQAALILLKRAQQLGFADKFDMIRWLGKAAAKLTKREHNEQLIEAQQLLTLAYRSAGLLWAARATCLFVAASIIIEGEEKSELPVSFVPTMKLLAWLSLELGILPDFLLAIQLLNGALATLPLDEESQEKVKKDIFALDLALGCRLLNATDEELKKLKFLPDLLEALGLFMARGALLYTSGYKDLLREDGSIPPEESDEGAERQMALLASQPIAQQVSDRILLNSGDVQVASTTVLGMTVEVTSATTNLSLLIAQTVLGSLEAFFATVIEQRAAPHTERFLIRIVEVGGDVPSFDVDVMKMRGTVGWPRTLSPSRFPQQESVQHFLMELTGKVLASAFIINDVTSLLDSLYVDEEVQGRMAMILAACTSYHRIAGRDVSRPENWQNRIRSTYPPRPPRPQLERIDFPVSPDEDDEEDTSDDDGIGRPRPRNHRQMGVRSVIDLHAWNQAKWKGAGYLQFQPDYPPALVLLFENREGAINIFERWRERFGIVDEREEVRLAIIRNIFPEHPAHYAVQVSSRLPTTEEVKVDQPFVTATRSLVMEPETDTNLQMFLSAYQKIGAYYLMPGILNGPEPEFMNELSIIKRELTLTTASAVGEHDVENVALRMIYEREGMES
;
A
#
# COMPACT_ATOMS: atom_id res chain seq x y z
N MET A 1 13.19 -3.22 -35.96
CA MET A 1 13.25 -3.43 -34.50
C MET A 1 14.69 -3.42 -33.98
N ARG A 2 15.59 -4.26 -34.49
CA ARG A 2 17.02 -4.27 -34.10
C ARG A 2 17.71 -2.89 -34.12
N GLN A 3 17.39 -2.02 -35.07
CA GLN A 3 17.92 -0.64 -35.10
C GLN A 3 17.26 0.30 -34.07
N LEU A 4 15.99 0.07 -33.73
CA LEU A 4 15.23 0.94 -32.82
C LEU A 4 15.47 0.59 -31.35
N ARG A 5 15.73 -0.69 -31.07
CA ARG A 5 15.90 -1.26 -29.73
C ARG A 5 17.07 -2.26 -29.72
N PRO A 6 18.30 -1.81 -30.05
CA PRO A 6 19.47 -2.69 -30.13
C PRO A 6 19.76 -3.40 -28.80
N GLU A 7 19.41 -2.79 -27.67
CA GLU A 7 19.58 -3.36 -26.34
C GLU A 7 18.75 -4.63 -26.10
N CYS A 8 17.73 -4.91 -26.91
CA CYS A 8 16.96 -6.16 -26.82
C CYS A 8 17.64 -7.33 -27.56
N TYR A 9 18.72 -7.09 -28.30
CA TYR A 9 19.42 -8.10 -29.10
C TYR A 9 20.80 -8.38 -28.50
N SER A 10 21.44 -9.44 -28.98
CA SER A 10 22.77 -9.86 -28.56
C SER A 10 23.80 -8.81 -28.93
N ASP A 11 24.65 -8.42 -27.97
CA ASP A 11 25.77 -7.48 -28.17
C ASP A 11 27.10 -8.20 -28.42
N SER A 12 27.10 -9.54 -28.40
CA SER A 12 28.27 -10.36 -28.71
C SER A 12 28.57 -10.42 -30.21
N GLY A 13 29.85 -10.26 -30.58
CA GLY A 13 30.34 -10.44 -31.94
C GLY A 13 30.67 -11.90 -32.25
N ASP A 14 30.21 -12.34 -33.44
CA ASP A 14 30.35 -13.66 -34.09
C ASP A 14 30.29 -14.91 -33.20
N ARG A 15 29.20 -15.67 -33.38
CA ARG A 15 28.98 -16.99 -32.78
C ARG A 15 30.02 -17.98 -33.27
N ALA A 16 30.37 -18.96 -32.43
CA ALA A 16 31.05 -20.17 -32.88
C ALA A 16 30.21 -20.87 -33.96
N THR A 17 30.52 -20.63 -35.23
CA THR A 17 29.87 -21.30 -36.36
C THR A 17 30.51 -22.68 -36.51
N TYR A 18 29.75 -23.72 -36.18
CA TYR A 18 30.06 -25.09 -36.60
C TYR A 18 29.85 -25.17 -38.11
N VAL A 19 30.94 -25.23 -38.87
CA VAL A 19 30.88 -25.34 -40.32
C VAL A 19 30.80 -26.83 -40.68
N LEU A 20 29.63 -27.25 -41.15
CA LEU A 20 29.39 -28.61 -41.62
C LEU A 20 28.50 -28.55 -42.87
N ASP A 21 29.07 -28.96 -44.00
CA ASP A 21 28.35 -29.05 -45.27
C ASP A 21 27.45 -30.31 -45.31
N ARG A 22 26.29 -30.20 -45.97
CA ARG A 22 25.35 -31.31 -46.16
C ARG A 22 26.02 -32.51 -46.82
N SER A 23 26.82 -32.29 -47.86
CA SER A 23 27.48 -33.33 -48.64
C SER A 23 28.48 -34.11 -47.79
N LEU A 24 29.19 -33.40 -46.91
CA LEU A 24 30.13 -34.00 -45.97
C LEU A 24 29.41 -34.88 -44.94
N LEU A 25 28.33 -34.38 -44.34
CA LEU A 25 27.51 -35.17 -43.40
C LEU A 25 26.90 -36.41 -44.07
N GLU A 26 26.35 -36.27 -45.29
CA GLU A 26 25.78 -37.39 -46.03
C GLU A 26 26.80 -38.46 -46.39
N PHE A 27 28.03 -38.05 -46.74
CA PHE A 27 29.15 -38.97 -46.98
C PHE A 27 29.56 -39.69 -45.70
N GLN A 28 29.65 -38.95 -44.58
CA GLN A 28 29.98 -39.49 -43.28
C GLN A 28 28.98 -40.57 -42.85
N LEU A 29 27.68 -40.26 -42.92
CA LEU A 29 26.58 -41.19 -42.57
C LEU A 29 26.58 -42.46 -43.44
N ASN A 30 27.00 -42.35 -44.70
CA ASN A 30 27.10 -43.49 -45.61
C ASN A 30 28.30 -44.41 -45.31
N SER A 31 29.35 -43.88 -44.68
CA SER A 31 30.64 -44.58 -44.46
C SER A 31 30.88 -45.01 -43.01
N ILE A 32 29.91 -44.84 -42.10
CA ILE A 32 30.01 -45.23 -40.67
C ILE A 32 30.49 -46.68 -40.52
N THR A 33 29.85 -47.63 -41.20
CA THR A 33 30.18 -49.07 -41.06
C THR A 33 31.56 -49.40 -41.62
N THR A 34 32.02 -48.69 -42.65
CA THR A 34 33.36 -48.88 -43.23
C THR A 34 34.47 -48.27 -42.36
N ARG A 35 34.12 -47.30 -41.51
CA ARG A 35 35.05 -46.61 -40.60
C ARG A 35 35.00 -47.13 -39.17
N ASN A 36 34.18 -48.15 -38.91
CA ASN A 36 33.96 -48.76 -37.60
C ASN A 36 33.42 -47.79 -36.52
N GLU A 37 32.71 -46.72 -36.93
CA GLU A 37 32.16 -45.67 -36.06
C GLU A 37 30.70 -45.96 -35.65
N THR A 38 30.31 -47.24 -35.62
CA THR A 38 28.90 -47.62 -35.36
C THR A 38 28.47 -47.19 -33.96
N HIS A 39 29.37 -47.28 -32.98
CA HIS A 39 29.14 -46.82 -31.61
C HIS A 39 28.99 -45.29 -31.52
N ASP A 40 29.87 -44.53 -32.18
CA ASP A 40 29.80 -43.06 -32.22
C ASP A 40 28.49 -42.61 -32.89
N PHE A 41 28.03 -43.33 -33.91
CA PHE A 41 26.73 -43.08 -34.52
C PHE A 41 25.55 -43.36 -33.59
N GLU A 42 25.61 -44.42 -32.75
CA GLU A 42 24.59 -44.71 -31.73
C GLU A 42 24.54 -43.60 -30.67
N VAL A 43 25.70 -43.16 -30.19
CA VAL A 43 25.83 -42.05 -29.23
C VAL A 43 25.30 -40.75 -29.82
N PHE A 44 25.68 -40.43 -31.05
CA PHE A 44 25.16 -39.28 -31.80
C PHE A 44 23.65 -39.34 -31.98
N CYS A 45 23.09 -40.47 -32.44
CA CYS A 45 21.65 -40.64 -32.62
C CYS A 45 20.89 -40.53 -31.30
N ARG A 46 21.45 -41.05 -30.20
CA ARG A 46 20.88 -40.90 -28.86
C ARG A 46 20.82 -39.44 -28.44
N HIS A 47 21.91 -38.68 -28.56
CA HIS A 47 21.92 -37.25 -28.21
C HIS A 47 21.03 -36.42 -29.14
N LEU A 48 20.96 -36.78 -30.42
CA LEU A 48 20.03 -36.18 -31.37
C LEU A 48 18.58 -36.46 -30.96
N CYS A 49 18.24 -37.71 -30.61
CA CYS A 49 16.90 -38.09 -30.11
C CYS A 49 16.58 -37.46 -28.76
N GLN A 50 17.55 -37.30 -27.86
CA GLN A 50 17.38 -36.59 -26.58
C GLN A 50 16.96 -35.14 -26.81
N ARG A 51 17.55 -34.49 -27.81
CA ARG A 51 17.29 -33.09 -28.12
C ARG A 51 16.09 -32.86 -29.06
N THR A 52 15.62 -33.89 -29.77
CA THR A 52 14.55 -33.78 -30.77
C THR A 52 13.25 -34.46 -30.37
N ILE A 53 13.32 -35.60 -29.69
CA ILE A 53 12.20 -36.53 -29.50
C ILE A 53 11.87 -36.67 -28.01
N CYS A 54 12.81 -37.09 -27.16
CA CYS A 54 12.55 -37.32 -25.74
C CYS A 54 13.80 -37.12 -24.86
N PRO A 55 13.80 -36.19 -23.89
CA PRO A 55 14.98 -35.84 -23.10
C PRO A 55 15.40 -36.95 -22.12
N ASN A 56 14.47 -37.82 -21.70
CA ASN A 56 14.66 -38.82 -20.64
C ASN A 56 15.14 -40.19 -21.16
N LEU A 57 16.12 -40.20 -22.07
CA LEU A 57 16.68 -41.43 -22.65
C LEU A 57 17.84 -41.99 -21.81
N ARG A 58 17.73 -43.25 -21.38
CA ARG A 58 18.80 -43.97 -20.69
C ARG A 58 19.59 -44.84 -21.67
N PRO A 59 20.93 -44.81 -21.65
CA PRO A 59 21.73 -45.77 -22.40
C PRO A 59 21.69 -47.17 -21.81
N GLN A 60 21.80 -48.18 -22.67
CA GLN A 60 22.07 -49.54 -22.23
C GLN A 60 23.49 -49.63 -21.64
N THR A 61 23.60 -49.93 -20.34
CA THR A 61 24.88 -50.24 -19.69
C THR A 61 24.95 -51.72 -19.32
N GLY A 62 25.66 -52.51 -20.15
CA GLY A 62 25.96 -53.92 -19.93
C GLY A 62 26.79 -54.51 -21.09
N PRO A 63 27.57 -55.59 -20.89
CA PRO A 63 28.47 -56.12 -21.92
C PRO A 63 27.70 -56.62 -23.15
N GLU A 64 28.20 -56.29 -24.34
CA GLU A 64 27.68 -56.71 -25.65
C GLU A 64 27.68 -58.25 -25.75
N GLY A 65 26.61 -58.90 -25.29
CA GLY A 65 26.50 -60.36 -25.36
C GLY A 65 25.48 -61.02 -24.45
N GLY A 66 24.83 -60.33 -23.51
CA GLY A 66 23.91 -61.02 -22.58
C GLY A 66 23.05 -60.13 -21.67
N GLY A 67 22.54 -59.00 -22.18
CA GLY A 67 21.65 -58.12 -21.43
C GLY A 67 20.17 -58.28 -21.79
N ASP A 68 19.30 -58.17 -20.78
CA ASP A 68 17.83 -58.36 -20.85
C ASP A 68 17.08 -57.19 -21.53
N SER A 69 17.78 -56.12 -21.91
CA SER A 69 17.24 -55.01 -22.72
C SER A 69 17.72 -55.15 -24.16
N LYS A 70 16.88 -55.54 -25.11
CA LYS A 70 17.24 -55.60 -26.54
C LYS A 70 16.99 -54.28 -27.29
N ALA A 71 16.86 -53.17 -26.57
CA ALA A 71 16.74 -51.81 -27.09
C ALA A 71 18.06 -51.05 -26.84
N ASP A 72 18.50 -50.24 -27.80
CA ASP A 72 19.76 -49.50 -27.71
C ASP A 72 19.65 -48.31 -26.72
N ALA A 73 18.43 -47.76 -26.56
CA ALA A 73 18.06 -46.85 -25.48
C ALA A 73 16.54 -46.97 -25.18
N ASP A 74 16.13 -46.68 -23.94
CA ASP A 74 14.71 -46.59 -23.55
C ASP A 74 14.43 -45.40 -22.61
N THR A 75 13.15 -45.01 -22.54
CA THR A 75 12.71 -43.88 -21.70
C THR A 75 12.58 -44.29 -20.24
N VAL A 76 12.98 -43.41 -19.32
CA VAL A 76 12.79 -43.59 -17.87
C VAL A 76 11.53 -42.83 -17.41
N PRO A 77 10.65 -43.43 -16.57
CA PRO A 77 9.54 -42.70 -15.97
C PRO A 77 10.07 -41.58 -15.06
N VAL A 78 9.55 -40.37 -15.26
CA VAL A 78 9.94 -39.16 -14.53
C VAL A 78 8.73 -38.68 -13.74
N ALA A 79 8.93 -38.23 -12.50
CA ALA A 79 7.85 -37.72 -11.66
C ALA A 79 7.10 -36.57 -12.36
N ASP A 80 5.79 -36.47 -12.18
CA ASP A 80 4.93 -35.47 -12.84
C ASP A 80 5.47 -34.04 -12.65
N GLU A 81 6.03 -33.75 -11.47
CA GLU A 81 6.67 -32.48 -11.08
C GLU A 81 7.90 -32.12 -11.94
N ILE A 82 8.71 -33.11 -12.32
CA ILE A 82 9.93 -32.93 -13.14
C ILE A 82 9.58 -32.87 -14.64
N ALA A 83 8.55 -33.60 -15.06
CA ALA A 83 8.03 -33.54 -16.44
C ALA A 83 7.50 -32.14 -16.80
N THR A 84 6.97 -31.39 -15.81
CA THR A 84 6.55 -30.00 -15.97
C THR A 84 7.71 -29.03 -16.23
N LEU A 85 8.91 -29.31 -15.72
CA LEU A 85 10.08 -28.41 -15.74
C LEU A 85 10.91 -28.53 -17.04
N THR A 86 10.80 -29.65 -17.74
CA THR A 86 11.64 -29.97 -18.90
C THR A 86 11.06 -29.41 -20.21
N TYR A 87 11.83 -28.60 -20.96
CA TYR A 87 11.33 -27.90 -22.16
C TYR A 87 11.57 -28.63 -23.50
N VAL A 88 12.48 -29.61 -23.55
CA VAL A 88 12.99 -30.20 -24.81
C VAL A 88 12.19 -31.45 -25.21
N GLY A 89 11.69 -31.51 -26.46
CA GLY A 89 11.10 -32.71 -27.09
C GLY A 89 9.57 -32.75 -27.13
N GLU A 90 8.99 -33.71 -27.88
CA GLU A 90 7.54 -33.96 -27.89
C GLU A 90 7.06 -34.31 -26.46
N ALA A 91 5.90 -33.77 -26.07
CA ALA A 91 5.36 -33.89 -24.71
C ALA A 91 5.02 -35.35 -24.34
N ASN A 92 6.00 -36.13 -23.88
CA ASN A 92 5.75 -37.35 -23.13
C ASN A 92 5.80 -36.98 -21.64
N ALA A 93 4.63 -36.91 -20.99
CA ALA A 93 4.45 -36.60 -19.58
C ALA A 93 4.95 -37.72 -18.64
N GLY A 94 6.01 -38.46 -19.03
CA GLY A 94 6.56 -39.59 -18.28
C GLY A 94 5.67 -40.85 -18.25
N ARG A 95 4.55 -40.88 -19.01
CA ARG A 95 3.53 -41.94 -18.94
C ARG A 95 3.71 -43.06 -19.97
N GLU A 96 4.32 -42.78 -21.13
CA GLU A 96 4.55 -43.77 -22.18
C GLU A 96 5.98 -44.30 -22.18
N LYS A 97 6.16 -45.61 -22.30
CA LYS A 97 7.47 -46.27 -22.44
C LYS A 97 7.85 -46.36 -23.91
N TRP A 98 8.89 -45.62 -24.33
CA TRP A 98 9.40 -45.67 -25.69
C TRP A 98 10.73 -46.41 -25.78
N ALA A 99 10.92 -47.18 -26.86
CA ALA A 99 12.18 -47.86 -27.16
C ALA A 99 12.83 -47.30 -28.42
N PHE A 100 14.16 -47.25 -28.42
CA PHE A 100 14.95 -46.72 -29.52
C PHE A 100 15.93 -47.78 -30.04
N ALA A 101 16.01 -47.89 -31.36
CA ALA A 101 16.99 -48.72 -32.06
C ALA A 101 17.75 -47.87 -33.08
N PHE A 102 19.06 -48.07 -33.19
CA PHE A 102 19.94 -47.31 -34.05
C PHE A 102 20.71 -48.25 -34.99
N SER A 103 20.78 -47.91 -36.28
CA SER A 103 21.47 -48.78 -37.26
C SER A 103 22.18 -48.02 -38.37
N ALA A 104 23.45 -48.33 -38.57
CA ALA A 104 24.22 -47.88 -39.74
C ALA A 104 24.31 -48.91 -40.89
N LYS A 105 23.72 -50.12 -40.71
CA LYS A 105 23.82 -51.24 -41.67
C LYS A 105 23.17 -50.91 -43.01
N ALA A 106 23.79 -51.35 -44.12
CA ALA A 106 23.25 -51.19 -45.46
C ALA A 106 21.88 -51.89 -45.63
N THR A 107 21.71 -53.08 -45.03
CA THR A 107 20.44 -53.80 -44.94
C THR A 107 19.56 -53.30 -43.78
N TRP A 108 19.32 -51.98 -43.73
CA TRP A 108 18.60 -51.33 -42.63
C TRP A 108 17.21 -51.94 -42.38
N SER A 109 16.50 -52.35 -43.43
CA SER A 109 15.15 -52.90 -43.34
C SER A 109 15.09 -54.29 -42.68
N GLU A 110 16.14 -55.10 -42.80
CA GLU A 110 16.25 -56.39 -42.10
C GLU A 110 16.65 -56.17 -40.64
N LYS A 111 17.56 -55.22 -40.39
CA LYS A 111 18.01 -54.85 -39.04
C LYS A 111 16.87 -54.26 -38.22
N VAL A 112 16.10 -53.32 -38.77
CA VAL A 112 14.91 -52.75 -38.11
C VAL A 112 13.90 -53.84 -37.74
N ARG A 113 13.60 -54.79 -38.65
CA ARG A 113 12.70 -55.91 -38.33
C ARG A 113 13.23 -56.78 -37.19
N LYS A 114 14.53 -57.05 -37.18
CA LYS A 114 15.19 -57.85 -36.14
C LYS A 114 15.19 -57.12 -34.80
N ASP A 115 15.45 -55.82 -34.80
CA ASP A 115 15.55 -55.01 -33.59
C ASP A 115 14.16 -54.79 -32.98
N VAL A 116 13.15 -54.46 -33.79
CA VAL A 116 11.75 -54.36 -33.31
C VAL A 116 11.27 -55.70 -32.75
N ALA A 117 11.54 -56.82 -33.44
CA ALA A 117 11.21 -58.14 -32.91
C ALA A 117 11.94 -58.45 -31.59
N GLY A 118 13.21 -58.02 -31.48
CA GLY A 118 14.01 -58.14 -30.27
C GLY A 118 13.46 -57.32 -29.10
N ILE A 119 13.11 -56.06 -29.35
CA ILE A 119 12.53 -55.11 -28.39
C ILE A 119 11.18 -55.65 -27.88
N VAL A 120 10.30 -56.10 -28.76
CA VAL A 120 8.99 -56.66 -28.38
C VAL A 120 9.14 -57.96 -27.60
N ALA A 121 10.10 -58.82 -27.97
CA ALA A 121 10.37 -60.07 -27.26
C ALA A 121 10.85 -59.89 -25.81
N THR A 122 11.27 -58.68 -25.40
CA THR A 122 11.62 -58.38 -24.00
C THR A 122 10.40 -58.34 -23.06
N GLY A 123 9.17 -58.23 -23.58
CA GLY A 123 7.95 -58.21 -22.78
C GLY A 123 7.75 -56.95 -21.92
N ARG A 124 8.52 -55.88 -22.15
CA ARG A 124 8.52 -54.65 -21.31
C ARG A 124 7.35 -53.69 -21.53
N GLY A 125 6.48 -53.99 -22.50
CA GLY A 125 5.27 -53.19 -22.81
C GLY A 125 5.60 -51.78 -23.29
N TYR A 126 6.37 -51.65 -24.38
CA TYR A 126 6.68 -50.36 -24.98
C TYR A 126 5.48 -49.85 -25.80
N ASP A 127 5.06 -48.61 -25.56
CA ASP A 127 3.95 -47.95 -26.23
C ASP A 127 4.33 -47.44 -27.64
N ARG A 128 5.62 -47.16 -27.88
CA ARG A 128 6.12 -46.69 -29.18
C ARG A 128 7.57 -47.11 -29.41
N ILE A 129 7.95 -47.38 -30.66
CA ILE A 129 9.31 -47.77 -31.03
C ILE A 129 9.83 -46.84 -32.13
N PHE A 130 11.01 -46.25 -31.91
CA PHE A 130 11.71 -45.41 -32.88
C PHE A 130 12.94 -46.15 -33.40
N CYS A 131 13.12 -46.17 -34.72
CA CYS A 131 14.28 -46.77 -35.37
C CYS A 131 15.00 -45.73 -36.22
N VAL A 132 16.21 -45.33 -35.83
CA VAL A 132 17.02 -44.36 -36.59
C VAL A 132 18.04 -45.10 -37.45
N THR A 133 18.13 -44.72 -38.74
CA THR A 133 19.07 -45.32 -39.69
C THR A 133 19.91 -44.27 -40.42
N SER A 134 21.21 -44.56 -40.59
CA SER A 134 22.11 -43.70 -41.37
C SER A 134 21.88 -43.82 -42.88
N ARG A 135 21.00 -44.74 -43.33
CA ARG A 135 20.70 -45.01 -44.74
C ARG A 135 19.46 -44.26 -45.20
N PRO A 136 19.40 -43.80 -46.47
CA PRO A 136 18.19 -43.24 -47.03
C PRO A 136 17.11 -44.31 -47.18
N ALA A 137 15.87 -44.02 -46.78
CA ALA A 137 14.73 -44.91 -46.93
C ALA A 137 13.72 -44.30 -47.90
N ARG A 138 13.36 -45.03 -48.97
CA ARG A 138 12.30 -44.57 -49.88
C ARG A 138 11.00 -44.48 -49.08
N ALA A 139 10.28 -43.35 -49.18
CA ALA A 139 9.06 -43.09 -48.41
C ALA A 139 8.03 -44.25 -48.48
N LYS A 140 7.88 -44.89 -49.66
CA LYS A 140 7.01 -46.05 -49.86
C LYS A 140 7.45 -47.28 -49.06
N ASP A 141 8.75 -47.56 -49.03
CA ASP A 141 9.30 -48.71 -48.31
C ASP A 141 9.28 -48.47 -46.80
N ARG A 142 9.56 -47.24 -46.36
CA ARG A 142 9.45 -46.81 -44.96
C ARG A 142 8.03 -46.99 -44.43
N ALA A 143 7.04 -46.36 -45.08
CA ALA A 143 5.64 -46.44 -44.64
C ALA A 143 5.10 -47.87 -44.67
N ARG A 144 5.51 -48.70 -45.66
CA ARG A 144 5.14 -50.12 -45.70
C ARG A 144 5.70 -50.88 -44.50
N ILE A 145 6.97 -50.67 -44.14
CA ILE A 145 7.62 -51.38 -43.02
C ILE A 145 7.10 -50.89 -41.67
N GLU A 146 6.88 -49.58 -41.50
CA GLU A 146 6.24 -49.01 -40.31
C GLU A 146 4.87 -49.62 -40.07
N LYS A 147 4.03 -49.69 -41.12
CA LYS A 147 2.71 -50.34 -41.06
C LYS A 147 2.81 -51.83 -40.79
N GLU A 148 3.67 -52.55 -41.51
CA GLU A 148 3.91 -53.99 -41.31
C GLU A 148 4.28 -54.31 -39.85
N LEU A 149 5.18 -53.54 -39.25
CA LEU A 149 5.65 -53.75 -37.88
C LEU A 149 4.64 -53.30 -36.83
N THR A 150 3.95 -52.18 -37.07
CA THR A 150 2.89 -51.69 -36.18
C THR A 150 1.72 -52.68 -36.13
N ASP A 151 1.27 -53.17 -37.28
CA ASP A 151 0.18 -54.15 -37.37
C ASP A 151 0.57 -55.49 -36.73
N LYS A 152 1.84 -55.90 -36.87
CA LYS A 152 2.33 -57.19 -36.37
C LYS A 152 2.54 -57.22 -34.85
N TYR A 153 2.98 -56.12 -34.25
CA TYR A 153 3.38 -56.08 -32.83
C TYR A 153 2.53 -55.17 -31.94
N ALA A 154 1.46 -54.56 -32.49
CA ALA A 154 0.53 -53.69 -31.77
C ALA A 154 1.18 -52.49 -31.05
N ALA A 155 2.39 -52.09 -31.47
CA ALA A 155 3.10 -50.91 -30.99
C ALA A 155 3.51 -50.05 -32.21
N PRO A 156 3.11 -48.77 -32.28
CA PRO A 156 3.51 -47.87 -33.37
C PRO A 156 5.03 -47.81 -33.56
N VAL A 157 5.48 -48.10 -34.79
CA VAL A 157 6.89 -48.04 -35.18
C VAL A 157 7.13 -46.84 -36.08
N THR A 158 8.09 -45.99 -35.72
CA THR A 158 8.51 -44.81 -36.52
C THR A 158 9.96 -44.99 -36.98
N ILE A 159 10.22 -44.85 -38.27
CA ILE A 159 11.57 -45.01 -38.84
C ILE A 159 12.10 -43.64 -39.26
N LEU A 160 13.24 -43.25 -38.71
CA LEU A 160 13.90 -41.97 -38.96
C LEU A 160 15.14 -42.23 -39.80
N ASP A 161 15.12 -41.79 -41.05
CA ASP A 161 16.15 -42.13 -42.03
C ASP A 161 17.22 -41.03 -42.17
N ARG A 162 18.20 -41.25 -43.06
CA ARG A 162 19.28 -40.30 -43.32
C ARG A 162 18.78 -38.89 -43.62
N SER A 163 17.67 -38.76 -44.36
CA SER A 163 17.09 -37.46 -44.70
C SER A 163 16.57 -36.72 -43.47
N TRP A 164 16.01 -37.44 -42.49
CA TRP A 164 15.65 -36.86 -41.20
C TRP A 164 16.89 -36.37 -40.44
N ILE A 165 17.95 -37.18 -40.33
CA ILE A 165 19.20 -36.78 -39.64
C ILE A 165 19.79 -35.52 -40.27
N VAL A 166 19.87 -35.47 -41.61
CA VAL A 166 20.41 -34.32 -42.34
C VAL A 166 19.57 -33.07 -42.11
N LYS A 167 18.24 -33.19 -42.11
CA LYS A 167 17.34 -32.09 -41.77
C LYS A 167 17.60 -31.59 -40.35
N GLU A 168 17.63 -32.49 -39.37
CA GLU A 168 17.81 -32.11 -37.96
C GLU A 168 19.19 -31.51 -37.66
N VAL A 169 20.24 -31.91 -38.38
CA VAL A 169 21.60 -31.38 -38.18
C VAL A 169 21.86 -30.11 -38.98
N ILE A 170 21.47 -30.07 -40.26
CA ILE A 170 21.81 -28.97 -41.17
C ILE A 170 20.74 -27.88 -41.16
N GLU A 171 19.48 -28.26 -41.35
CA GLU A 171 18.37 -27.29 -41.45
C GLU A 171 17.95 -26.76 -40.08
N ASN A 172 17.98 -27.60 -39.04
CA ASN A 172 17.62 -27.22 -37.66
C ASN A 172 18.84 -26.82 -36.79
N ASP A 173 19.98 -26.54 -37.43
CA ASP A 173 21.22 -26.01 -36.84
C ASP A 173 21.77 -26.77 -35.60
N ARG A 174 21.76 -28.10 -35.65
CA ARG A 174 22.36 -28.97 -34.60
C ARG A 174 23.71 -29.56 -35.00
N LYS A 175 24.52 -28.73 -35.68
CA LYS A 175 25.86 -29.08 -36.17
C LYS A 175 26.84 -29.34 -35.02
N ASP A 176 26.59 -28.76 -33.85
CA ASP A 176 27.28 -29.03 -32.59
C ASP A 176 27.23 -30.52 -32.21
N LEU A 177 26.09 -31.18 -32.36
CA LEU A 177 25.93 -32.60 -32.05
C LEU A 177 26.75 -33.49 -33.01
N ALA A 178 26.76 -33.13 -34.30
CA ALA A 178 27.55 -33.85 -35.29
C ALA A 178 29.06 -33.68 -35.07
N PHE A 179 29.50 -32.49 -34.64
CA PHE A 179 30.89 -32.25 -34.28
C PHE A 179 31.30 -33.00 -33.00
N ASN A 180 30.52 -32.85 -31.92
CA ASN A 180 30.88 -33.38 -30.60
C ASN A 180 30.76 -34.91 -30.49
N TYR A 181 29.79 -35.53 -31.18
CA TYR A 181 29.49 -36.96 -31.00
C TYR A 181 29.76 -37.82 -32.23
N LEU A 182 29.84 -37.24 -33.43
CA LEU A 182 30.15 -37.94 -34.67
C LEU A 182 31.50 -37.50 -35.27
N GLY A 183 32.17 -36.51 -34.66
CA GLY A 183 33.48 -36.01 -35.09
C GLY A 183 33.46 -35.29 -36.44
N VAL A 184 32.32 -34.77 -36.89
CA VAL A 184 32.15 -34.21 -38.24
C VAL A 184 31.95 -32.70 -38.22
N GLY A 185 32.68 -32.02 -39.09
CA GLY A 185 32.63 -30.56 -39.23
C GLY A 185 33.87 -29.89 -38.66
N GLN A 186 33.90 -28.56 -38.75
CA GLN A 186 34.96 -27.74 -38.16
C GLN A 186 34.34 -26.74 -37.20
N MET A 187 34.94 -26.60 -36.03
CA MET A 187 34.65 -25.49 -35.12
C MET A 187 35.54 -24.32 -35.54
N THR A 188 34.93 -23.26 -36.08
CA THR A 188 35.63 -22.00 -36.33
C THR A 188 35.60 -21.21 -35.04
N ASN A 189 36.72 -21.18 -34.32
CA ASN A 189 36.89 -20.33 -33.15
C ASN A 189 37.25 -18.92 -33.62
N ASP A 190 36.25 -18.08 -33.87
CA ASP A 190 36.47 -16.66 -33.64
C ASP A 190 36.49 -16.47 -32.11
N PRO A 191 37.41 -15.68 -31.54
CA PRO A 191 37.40 -15.43 -30.11
C PRO A 191 36.10 -14.71 -29.79
N LEU A 192 35.20 -15.44 -29.12
CA LEU A 192 33.95 -15.00 -28.54
C LEU A 192 34.16 -13.59 -27.95
N HIS A 193 33.84 -12.54 -28.70
CA HIS A 193 33.82 -11.18 -28.18
C HIS A 193 32.49 -11.03 -27.48
N LEU A 194 32.43 -11.66 -26.31
CA LEU A 194 31.24 -11.71 -25.51
C LEU A 194 30.99 -10.30 -24.97
N GLY A 195 29.88 -9.72 -25.41
CA GLY A 195 29.51 -8.38 -25.00
C GLY A 195 29.23 -8.36 -23.49
N PRO A 196 29.46 -7.21 -22.81
CA PRO A 196 29.23 -7.09 -21.38
C PRO A 196 27.77 -7.39 -20.98
N GLU A 197 26.79 -7.04 -21.83
CA GLU A 197 25.37 -7.33 -21.56
C GLU A 197 25.08 -8.83 -21.70
N ASP A 198 25.57 -9.48 -22.76
CA ASP A 198 25.38 -10.92 -22.93
C ASP A 198 26.09 -11.76 -21.87
N TYR A 199 27.22 -11.31 -21.32
CA TYR A 199 27.86 -11.96 -20.17
C TYR A 199 26.92 -12.01 -18.97
N SER A 200 26.35 -10.85 -18.62
CA SER A 200 25.39 -10.71 -17.52
C SER A 200 24.14 -11.58 -17.76
N ARG A 201 23.57 -11.52 -18.97
CA ARG A 201 22.39 -12.31 -19.36
C ARG A 201 22.63 -13.82 -19.31
N ILE A 202 23.81 -14.29 -19.71
CA ILE A 202 24.17 -15.71 -19.63
C ILE A 202 24.24 -16.18 -18.18
N GLN A 203 24.88 -15.39 -17.30
CA GLN A 203 24.94 -15.71 -15.88
C GLN A 203 23.55 -15.73 -15.24
N GLN A 204 22.74 -14.71 -15.52
CA GLN A 204 21.37 -14.61 -15.02
C GLN A 204 20.52 -15.80 -15.51
N LEU A 205 20.56 -16.12 -16.81
CA LEU A 205 19.84 -17.27 -17.37
C LEU A 205 20.28 -18.58 -16.70
N ALA A 206 21.58 -18.80 -16.52
CA ALA A 206 22.09 -20.02 -15.88
C ALA A 206 21.75 -20.12 -14.39
N ALA A 207 21.59 -19.00 -13.69
CA ALA A 207 21.11 -18.97 -12.31
C ALA A 207 19.63 -19.33 -12.23
N ILE A 208 18.80 -18.72 -13.10
CA ILE A 208 17.37 -18.97 -13.16
C ILE A 208 17.07 -20.43 -13.51
N GLU A 209 17.72 -21.00 -14.54
CA GLU A 209 17.50 -22.40 -14.91
C GLU A 209 17.87 -23.35 -13.76
N ARG A 210 18.95 -23.09 -13.03
CA ARG A 210 19.32 -23.88 -11.85
C ARG A 210 18.28 -23.81 -10.74
N ALA A 211 17.68 -22.64 -10.51
CA ALA A 211 16.61 -22.49 -9.53
C ALA A 211 15.33 -23.21 -9.98
N ILE A 212 14.96 -23.11 -11.26
CA ILE A 212 13.78 -23.79 -11.82
C ILE A 212 13.93 -25.32 -11.75
N ASP A 213 15.14 -25.84 -11.95
CA ASP A 213 15.43 -27.28 -11.86
C ASP A 213 15.38 -27.82 -10.42
N ASP A 214 15.38 -26.97 -9.40
CA ASP A 214 15.27 -27.34 -7.98
C ASP A 214 13.80 -27.31 -7.50
N PRO A 215 13.17 -28.47 -7.19
CA PRO A 215 11.80 -28.53 -6.72
C PRO A 215 11.54 -27.76 -5.41
N ALA A 216 12.58 -27.54 -4.59
CA ALA A 216 12.44 -26.83 -3.32
C ALA A 216 12.52 -25.30 -3.47
N ALA A 217 13.14 -24.80 -4.55
CA ALA A 217 13.47 -23.37 -4.70
C ALA A 217 12.26 -22.43 -4.71
N PHE A 218 11.08 -22.94 -5.12
CA PHE A 218 9.85 -22.16 -5.25
C PHE A 218 8.67 -22.71 -4.46
N ALA A 219 8.90 -23.55 -3.45
CA ALA A 219 7.82 -24.07 -2.61
C ALA A 219 7.07 -22.92 -1.90
N GLY A 220 5.77 -22.74 -2.17
CA GLY A 220 4.97 -21.61 -1.67
C GLY A 220 5.17 -20.28 -2.42
N MET A 221 5.99 -20.28 -3.48
CA MET A 221 6.32 -19.11 -4.30
C MET A 221 6.06 -19.38 -5.78
N GLU A 222 4.95 -20.06 -6.09
CA GLU A 222 4.65 -20.54 -7.43
C GLU A 222 4.49 -19.39 -8.43
N GLY A 223 3.93 -18.25 -7.99
CA GLY A 223 3.85 -17.03 -8.81
C GLY A 223 5.22 -16.47 -9.22
N GLN A 224 6.22 -16.56 -8.33
CA GLN A 224 7.59 -16.13 -8.66
C GLN A 224 8.23 -17.06 -9.69
N ARG A 225 7.98 -18.38 -9.57
CA ARG A 225 8.43 -19.36 -10.55
C ARG A 225 7.93 -19.04 -11.96
N VAL A 226 6.70 -18.54 -12.08
CA VAL A 226 6.14 -18.08 -13.36
C VAL A 226 6.92 -16.88 -13.92
N THR A 227 7.18 -15.88 -13.08
CA THR A 227 7.97 -14.69 -13.46
C THR A 227 9.37 -15.10 -13.91
N GLU A 228 10.07 -15.93 -13.14
CA GLU A 228 11.41 -16.42 -13.47
C GLU A 228 11.44 -17.22 -14.78
N ALA A 229 10.44 -18.08 -15.02
CA ALA A 229 10.32 -18.82 -16.26
C ALA A 229 10.14 -17.91 -17.48
N LEU A 230 9.36 -16.83 -17.34
CA LEU A 230 9.19 -15.82 -18.39
C LEU A 230 10.46 -15.00 -18.62
N VAL A 231 11.16 -14.61 -17.55
CA VAL A 231 12.47 -13.93 -17.63
C VAL A 231 13.49 -14.83 -18.35
N ALA A 232 13.55 -16.12 -18.03
CA ALA A 232 14.41 -17.07 -18.74
C ALA A 232 14.12 -17.12 -20.25
N ALA A 233 12.84 -17.11 -20.65
CA ALA A 233 12.45 -17.06 -22.06
C ALA A 233 12.87 -15.74 -22.74
N LYS A 234 12.73 -14.60 -22.05
CA LYS A 234 13.15 -13.27 -22.53
C LYS A 234 14.68 -13.15 -22.60
N LEU A 235 15.42 -13.71 -21.67
CA LEU A 235 16.89 -13.77 -21.74
C LEU A 235 17.33 -14.66 -22.91
N SER A 236 16.65 -15.79 -23.13
CA SER A 236 16.92 -16.68 -24.26
C SER A 236 16.77 -15.97 -25.61
N ARG A 237 15.71 -15.18 -25.81
CA ARG A 237 15.56 -14.38 -27.04
C ARG A 237 16.57 -13.24 -27.13
N ASN A 238 16.89 -12.56 -26.02
CA ASN A 238 17.83 -11.43 -26.04
C ASN A 238 19.24 -11.90 -26.39
N LEU A 239 19.63 -13.09 -25.94
CA LEU A 239 20.85 -13.81 -26.35
C LEU A 239 20.74 -14.45 -27.75
N GLU A 240 19.60 -14.28 -28.42
CA GLU A 240 19.24 -14.82 -29.73
C GLU A 240 19.40 -16.34 -29.85
N ARG A 241 19.22 -17.09 -28.75
CA ARG A 241 19.39 -18.55 -28.71
C ARG A 241 18.54 -19.25 -29.77
N PRO A 242 18.91 -20.48 -30.21
CA PRO A 242 18.17 -21.21 -31.22
C PRO A 242 16.66 -21.23 -30.97
N ARG A 243 15.86 -21.22 -32.04
CA ARG A 243 14.40 -21.13 -31.94
C ARG A 243 13.80 -22.22 -31.04
N VAL A 244 14.26 -23.46 -31.16
CA VAL A 244 13.80 -24.59 -30.33
C VAL A 244 14.00 -24.31 -28.84
N ASP A 245 15.13 -23.71 -28.50
CA ASP A 245 15.52 -23.41 -27.12
C ASP A 245 14.69 -22.26 -26.54
N THR A 246 14.37 -21.26 -27.37
CA THR A 246 13.59 -20.08 -26.98
C THR A 246 12.09 -20.37 -26.94
N ASP A 247 11.52 -20.98 -27.99
CA ASP A 247 10.11 -21.37 -28.05
C ASP A 247 9.77 -22.34 -26.91
N GLY A 248 10.64 -23.30 -26.63
CA GLY A 248 10.45 -24.24 -25.54
C GLY A 248 10.40 -23.60 -24.15
N ARG A 249 11.24 -22.58 -23.89
CA ARG A 249 11.16 -21.79 -22.65
C ARG A 249 9.88 -20.99 -22.55
N PHE A 250 9.40 -20.41 -23.66
CA PHE A 250 8.09 -19.74 -23.68
C PHE A 250 6.94 -20.70 -23.42
N VAL A 251 6.97 -21.91 -24.00
CA VAL A 251 5.95 -22.95 -23.74
C VAL A 251 5.95 -23.36 -22.27
N ARG A 252 7.14 -23.51 -21.64
CA ARG A 252 7.25 -23.75 -20.20
C ARG A 252 6.66 -22.59 -19.39
N ALA A 253 7.03 -21.34 -19.71
CA ALA A 253 6.51 -20.17 -19.02
C ALA A 253 4.98 -20.05 -19.12
N ILE A 254 4.40 -20.31 -20.30
CA ILE A 254 2.94 -20.32 -20.50
C ILE A 254 2.28 -21.43 -19.67
N ARG A 255 2.86 -22.64 -19.65
CA ARG A 255 2.32 -23.77 -18.86
C ARG A 255 2.32 -23.46 -17.37
N LEU A 256 3.42 -22.91 -16.85
CA LEU A 256 3.52 -22.52 -15.45
C LEU A 256 2.54 -21.37 -15.13
N ALA A 257 2.41 -20.38 -16.02
CA ALA A 257 1.45 -19.30 -15.85
C ALA A 257 0.00 -19.80 -15.80
N ASP A 258 -0.35 -20.82 -16.58
CA ASP A 258 -1.69 -21.42 -16.57
C ASP A 258 -1.99 -22.22 -15.29
N GLN A 259 -0.96 -22.80 -14.70
CA GLN A 259 -1.09 -23.60 -13.47
C GLN A 259 -1.17 -22.69 -12.24
N ASP A 260 -0.22 -21.77 -12.09
CA ASP A 260 -0.01 -21.05 -10.83
C ASP A 260 0.06 -19.53 -11.00
N GLY A 261 0.03 -19.03 -12.23
CA GLY A 261 0.22 -17.61 -12.53
C GLY A 261 -1.04 -16.76 -12.39
N THR A 262 -0.84 -15.46 -12.18
CA THR A 262 -1.92 -14.47 -12.26
C THR A 262 -2.44 -14.34 -13.69
N TYR A 263 -3.65 -13.82 -13.84
CA TYR A 263 -4.24 -13.56 -15.15
C TYR A 263 -3.36 -12.64 -16.02
N ARG A 264 -2.63 -11.69 -15.41
CA ARG A 264 -1.68 -10.83 -16.14
C ARG A 264 -0.46 -11.62 -16.62
N GLN A 265 0.12 -12.47 -15.78
CA GLN A 265 1.25 -13.34 -16.19
C GLN A 265 0.84 -14.27 -17.34
N GLN A 266 -0.39 -14.81 -17.30
CA GLN A 266 -0.93 -15.63 -18.38
C GLN A 266 -1.03 -14.86 -19.70
N LEU A 267 -1.40 -13.57 -19.66
CA LEU A 267 -1.42 -12.70 -20.83
C LEU A 267 -0.01 -12.37 -21.31
N GLU A 268 0.86 -11.94 -20.40
CA GLU A 268 2.22 -11.51 -20.73
C GLU A 268 3.05 -12.64 -21.35
N ALA A 269 3.00 -13.85 -20.78
CA ALA A 269 3.74 -14.99 -21.31
C ALA A 269 3.35 -15.34 -22.76
N ARG A 270 2.05 -15.26 -23.09
CA ARG A 270 1.54 -15.49 -24.44
C ARG A 270 1.87 -14.35 -25.39
N TYR A 271 1.70 -13.12 -24.92
CA TYR A 271 2.06 -11.92 -25.67
C TYR A 271 3.54 -11.92 -26.04
N GLU A 272 4.42 -12.14 -25.07
CA GLU A 272 5.87 -12.14 -25.28
C GLU A 272 6.31 -13.28 -26.20
N HIS A 273 5.67 -14.44 -26.15
CA HIS A 273 5.91 -15.51 -27.11
C HIS A 273 5.58 -15.07 -28.55
N LEU A 274 4.36 -14.55 -28.80
CA LEU A 274 3.95 -14.08 -30.13
C LEU A 274 4.82 -12.91 -30.63
N TRP A 275 5.15 -11.98 -29.74
CA TRP A 275 6.03 -10.85 -30.02
C TRP A 275 7.44 -11.33 -30.43
N THR A 276 7.97 -12.32 -29.71
CA THR A 276 9.27 -12.93 -30.02
C THR A 276 9.25 -13.60 -31.38
N SER A 277 8.22 -14.40 -31.66
CA SER A 277 8.10 -15.11 -32.94
C SER A 277 8.09 -14.17 -34.14
N TYR A 278 7.45 -13.00 -34.00
CA TYR A 278 7.42 -12.01 -35.06
C TYR A 278 8.78 -11.32 -35.28
N PHE A 279 9.46 -10.86 -34.22
CA PHE A 279 10.66 -10.02 -34.35
C PHE A 279 12.01 -10.74 -34.38
N TRP A 280 12.09 -11.96 -33.83
CA TRP A 280 13.33 -12.75 -33.80
C TRP A 280 13.33 -13.90 -34.81
N PHE A 281 12.14 -14.40 -35.19
CA PHE A 281 12.01 -15.56 -36.07
C PHE A 281 11.21 -15.28 -37.35
N ASP A 282 10.81 -14.03 -37.59
CA ASP A 282 10.03 -13.59 -38.75
C ASP A 282 8.76 -14.44 -39.02
N ASP A 283 8.18 -15.03 -37.98
CA ASP A 283 7.04 -15.94 -38.08
C ASP A 283 5.69 -15.19 -38.03
N ILE A 284 5.42 -14.47 -39.11
CA ILE A 284 4.18 -13.71 -39.30
C ILE A 284 2.95 -14.64 -39.31
N GLY A 285 3.11 -15.87 -39.79
CA GLY A 285 2.06 -16.88 -39.88
C GLY A 285 1.57 -17.34 -38.49
N LEU A 286 2.50 -17.58 -37.57
CA LEU A 286 2.19 -17.93 -36.18
C LEU A 286 1.37 -16.85 -35.48
N LEU A 287 1.82 -15.59 -35.58
CA LEU A 287 1.07 -14.46 -35.03
C LEU A 287 -0.35 -14.42 -35.61
N ASN A 288 -0.51 -14.52 -36.92
CA ASN A 288 -1.82 -14.40 -37.56
C ASN A 288 -2.77 -15.55 -37.17
N ARG A 289 -2.25 -16.77 -37.02
CA ARG A 289 -3.05 -17.94 -36.62
C ARG A 289 -3.50 -17.84 -35.16
N ASP A 290 -2.60 -17.44 -34.26
CA ASP A 290 -2.83 -17.54 -32.82
C ASP A 290 -3.42 -16.24 -32.22
N TYR A 291 -3.44 -15.13 -32.97
CA TYR A 291 -4.03 -13.86 -32.54
C TYR A 291 -5.47 -14.01 -32.04
N SER A 292 -6.34 -14.73 -32.77
CA SER A 292 -7.74 -14.86 -32.38
C SER A 292 -7.95 -15.66 -31.07
N ASN A 293 -7.02 -16.56 -30.75
CA ASN A 293 -7.04 -17.26 -29.46
C ASN A 293 -6.59 -16.32 -28.33
N PHE A 294 -5.55 -15.51 -28.58
CA PHE A 294 -5.08 -14.50 -27.63
C PHE A 294 -6.13 -13.40 -27.42
N GLU A 295 -6.80 -12.93 -28.49
CA GLU A 295 -7.88 -11.93 -28.45
C GLU A 295 -9.02 -12.36 -27.54
N LYS A 296 -9.56 -13.57 -27.74
CA LYS A 296 -10.62 -14.14 -26.88
C LYS A 296 -10.21 -14.23 -25.41
N PHE A 297 -8.92 -14.48 -25.17
CA PHE A 297 -8.39 -14.54 -23.83
C PHE A 297 -8.27 -13.13 -23.24
N ALA A 298 -7.54 -12.23 -23.89
CA ALA A 298 -7.29 -10.85 -23.46
C ALA A 298 -8.57 -10.05 -23.20
N LEU A 299 -9.61 -10.19 -24.03
CA LEU A 299 -10.88 -9.45 -23.91
C LEU A 299 -11.69 -9.77 -22.65
N LYS A 300 -11.30 -10.75 -21.84
CA LYS A 300 -11.92 -10.98 -20.52
C LYS A 300 -11.54 -9.91 -19.49
N THR A 301 -10.51 -9.11 -19.76
CA THR A 301 -10.08 -8.02 -18.88
C THR A 301 -10.94 -6.77 -19.05
N ASN A 302 -11.13 -6.01 -17.97
CA ASN A 302 -11.68 -4.66 -18.02
C ASN A 302 -10.59 -3.58 -17.84
N HIS A 303 -9.32 -3.93 -18.05
CA HIS A 303 -8.17 -3.07 -17.84
C HIS A 303 -7.44 -2.77 -19.15
N ALA A 304 -7.36 -1.49 -19.52
CA ALA A 304 -6.80 -1.01 -20.78
C ALA A 304 -5.33 -1.40 -20.98
N ARG A 305 -4.51 -1.40 -19.91
CA ARG A 305 -3.11 -1.89 -19.95
C ARG A 305 -2.98 -3.37 -20.28
N ASN A 306 -3.93 -4.21 -19.88
CA ASN A 306 -3.91 -5.60 -20.30
C ASN A 306 -4.30 -5.74 -21.78
N LEU A 307 -5.22 -4.89 -22.27
CA LEU A 307 -5.56 -4.83 -23.69
C LEU A 307 -4.46 -4.19 -24.54
N GLU A 308 -3.52 -3.45 -23.95
CA GLU A 308 -2.36 -2.92 -24.66
C GLU A 308 -1.56 -4.04 -25.35
N PHE A 309 -1.40 -5.20 -24.72
CA PHE A 309 -0.77 -6.36 -25.38
C PHE A 309 -1.44 -6.70 -26.71
N LEU A 310 -2.78 -6.66 -26.74
CA LEU A 310 -3.55 -6.94 -27.95
C LEU A 310 -3.46 -5.81 -28.99
N VAL A 311 -3.41 -4.55 -28.54
CA VAL A 311 -3.16 -3.38 -29.40
C VAL A 311 -1.78 -3.46 -30.06
N ASN A 312 -0.76 -3.84 -29.30
CA ASN A 312 0.61 -4.02 -29.78
C ASN A 312 0.69 -5.14 -30.82
N LEU A 313 0.01 -6.27 -30.60
CA LEU A 313 -0.06 -7.34 -31.61
C LEU A 313 -0.86 -6.92 -32.85
N LEU A 314 -1.90 -6.09 -32.69
CA LEU A 314 -2.66 -5.53 -33.82
C LEU A 314 -1.78 -4.58 -34.65
N GLN A 315 -0.88 -3.82 -34.01
CA GLN A 315 0.12 -3.00 -34.71
C GLN A 315 0.99 -3.83 -35.66
N LEU A 316 1.37 -5.05 -35.25
CA LEU A 316 2.13 -5.95 -36.11
C LEU A 316 1.33 -6.42 -37.32
N GLN A 317 0.00 -6.60 -37.17
CA GLN A 317 -0.89 -6.91 -38.30
C GLN A 317 -1.01 -5.71 -39.27
N PHE A 318 -1.15 -4.49 -38.75
CA PHE A 318 -1.10 -3.27 -39.58
C PHE A 318 0.21 -3.22 -40.38
N ASN A 319 1.36 -3.41 -39.72
CA ASN A 319 2.66 -3.41 -40.37
C ASN A 319 2.78 -4.54 -41.43
N SER A 320 2.27 -5.73 -41.13
CA SER A 320 2.24 -6.85 -42.08
C SER A 320 1.46 -6.53 -43.35
N VAL A 321 0.37 -5.76 -43.24
CA VAL A 321 -0.41 -5.30 -44.40
C VAL A 321 0.29 -4.17 -45.14
N ILE A 322 0.83 -3.17 -44.43
CA ILE A 322 1.54 -2.03 -45.02
C ILE A 322 2.75 -2.49 -45.84
N HIS A 323 3.53 -3.44 -45.30
CA HIS A 323 4.71 -4.00 -45.97
C HIS A 323 4.38 -5.18 -46.90
N ARG A 324 3.09 -5.47 -47.12
CA ARG A 324 2.58 -6.48 -48.07
C ARG A 324 3.01 -7.92 -47.75
N HIS A 325 3.28 -8.23 -46.49
CA HIS A 325 3.45 -9.61 -46.02
C HIS A 325 2.12 -10.37 -45.95
N LEU A 326 1.02 -9.67 -45.66
CA LEU A 326 -0.35 -10.18 -45.66
C LEU A 326 -1.29 -9.20 -46.38
N SER A 327 -2.39 -9.71 -46.95
CA SER A 327 -3.53 -8.87 -47.34
C SER A 327 -4.41 -8.51 -46.13
N ARG A 328 -5.25 -7.48 -46.28
CA ARG A 328 -6.21 -7.04 -45.24
C ARG A 328 -7.15 -8.16 -44.81
N GLU A 329 -7.58 -8.97 -45.78
CA GLU A 329 -8.45 -10.13 -45.58
C GLU A 329 -7.70 -11.28 -44.87
N GLN A 330 -6.47 -11.59 -45.29
CA GLN A 330 -5.65 -12.62 -44.65
C GLN A 330 -5.32 -12.28 -43.20
N ALA A 331 -5.07 -11.01 -42.90
CA ALA A 331 -4.84 -10.52 -41.54
C ALA A 331 -6.13 -10.40 -40.71
N GLN A 332 -7.31 -10.62 -41.31
CA GLN A 332 -8.63 -10.40 -40.71
C GLN A 332 -8.75 -9.03 -40.02
N LEU A 333 -8.13 -8.01 -40.63
CA LEU A 333 -7.80 -6.76 -39.95
C LEU A 333 -9.06 -6.02 -39.47
N ASP A 334 -10.09 -5.92 -40.31
CA ASP A 334 -11.33 -5.20 -39.99
C ASP A 334 -12.09 -5.80 -38.82
N HIS A 335 -12.19 -7.13 -38.77
CA HIS A 335 -12.86 -7.85 -37.68
C HIS A 335 -12.14 -7.63 -36.33
N ARG A 336 -10.81 -7.73 -36.34
CA ARG A 336 -9.97 -7.55 -35.14
C ARG A 336 -10.03 -6.11 -34.64
N ILE A 337 -9.99 -5.13 -35.55
CA ILE A 337 -10.18 -3.71 -35.20
C ILE A 337 -11.54 -3.49 -34.56
N ALA A 338 -12.63 -3.96 -35.17
CA ALA A 338 -13.98 -3.74 -34.65
C ALA A 338 -14.15 -4.31 -33.24
N THR A 339 -13.63 -5.52 -33.01
CA THR A 339 -13.73 -6.21 -31.71
C THR A 339 -12.94 -5.47 -30.63
N LEU A 340 -11.68 -5.13 -30.89
CA LEU A 340 -10.82 -4.42 -29.93
C LEU A 340 -11.31 -2.99 -29.66
N LYS A 341 -11.78 -2.29 -30.70
CA LYS A 341 -12.32 -0.94 -30.57
C LYS A 341 -13.55 -0.90 -29.66
N ALA A 342 -14.49 -1.83 -29.82
CA ALA A 342 -15.68 -1.91 -28.96
C ALA A 342 -15.31 -2.10 -27.48
N ALA A 343 -14.31 -2.94 -27.18
CA ALA A 343 -13.85 -3.14 -25.81
C ALA A 343 -13.19 -1.89 -25.22
N LEU A 344 -12.34 -1.19 -25.99
CA LEU A 344 -11.68 0.03 -25.56
C LEU A 344 -12.65 1.22 -25.42
N GLU A 345 -13.66 1.32 -26.27
CA GLU A 345 -14.69 2.37 -26.18
C GLU A 345 -15.50 2.27 -24.87
N MET A 346 -15.83 1.05 -24.42
CA MET A 346 -16.45 0.86 -23.10
C MET A 346 -15.56 1.36 -21.97
N MET A 347 -14.24 1.09 -22.02
CA MET A 347 -13.29 1.57 -21.02
C MET A 347 -13.05 3.08 -21.09
N ALA A 348 -13.11 3.67 -22.28
CA ALA A 348 -12.95 5.10 -22.49
C ALA A 348 -14.18 5.93 -22.03
N ALA A 349 -15.33 5.28 -21.87
CA ALA A 349 -16.57 5.87 -21.36
C ALA A 349 -16.70 5.80 -19.82
N ASP A 350 -15.85 5.02 -19.14
CA ASP A 350 -15.88 4.85 -17.69
C ASP A 350 -15.21 6.04 -16.96
N GLU A 351 -16.01 6.93 -16.39
CA GLU A 351 -15.54 8.12 -15.67
C GLU A 351 -14.99 7.81 -14.27
N ASP A 352 -15.35 6.67 -13.69
CA ASP A 352 -14.89 6.27 -12.35
C ASP A 352 -13.44 5.75 -12.37
N ARG A 353 -12.88 5.45 -13.55
CA ARG A 353 -11.50 4.95 -13.74
C ARG A 353 -10.68 5.85 -14.68
N PRO A 354 -10.34 7.09 -14.29
CA PRO A 354 -9.76 8.10 -15.17
C PRO A 354 -8.44 7.67 -15.84
N ASN A 355 -7.53 7.01 -15.10
CA ASN A 355 -6.28 6.48 -15.68
C ASN A 355 -6.56 5.39 -16.73
N ASN A 356 -7.46 4.45 -16.42
CA ASN A 356 -7.85 3.38 -17.35
C ASN A 356 -8.52 3.94 -18.62
N ARG A 357 -9.36 4.96 -18.44
CA ARG A 357 -10.02 5.70 -19.51
C ARG A 357 -9.01 6.39 -20.43
N LEU A 358 -8.01 7.09 -19.88
CA LEU A 358 -6.97 7.71 -20.71
C LEU A 358 -6.14 6.67 -21.47
N GLU A 359 -5.72 5.58 -20.82
CA GLU A 359 -4.98 4.49 -21.48
C GLU A 359 -5.80 3.85 -22.63
N ALA A 360 -7.12 3.73 -22.45
CA ALA A 360 -8.03 3.26 -23.49
C ALA A 360 -8.14 4.27 -24.65
N ARG A 361 -8.29 5.56 -24.37
CA ARG A 361 -8.30 6.64 -25.38
C ARG A 361 -7.00 6.69 -26.18
N THR A 362 -5.84 6.57 -25.51
CA THR A 362 -4.54 6.47 -26.18
C THR A 362 -4.48 5.27 -27.13
N SER A 363 -4.98 4.11 -26.69
CA SER A 363 -5.03 2.91 -27.51
C SER A 363 -5.97 3.05 -28.72
N LEU A 364 -7.11 3.72 -28.57
CA LEU A 364 -8.02 4.05 -29.66
C LEU A 364 -7.39 5.02 -30.67
N ALA A 365 -6.70 6.06 -30.22
CA ALA A 365 -6.01 7.01 -31.09
C ALA A 365 -4.90 6.33 -31.92
N ILE A 366 -4.17 5.39 -31.34
CA ILE A 366 -3.19 4.56 -32.07
C ILE A 366 -3.87 3.75 -33.17
N ILE A 367 -4.98 3.07 -32.87
CA ILE A 367 -5.71 2.27 -33.87
C ILE A 367 -6.19 3.17 -35.02
N GLN A 368 -6.71 4.36 -34.71
CA GLN A 368 -7.17 5.34 -35.70
C GLN A 368 -6.03 5.84 -36.59
N MET A 369 -4.87 6.16 -36.01
CA MET A 369 -3.67 6.58 -36.76
C MET A 369 -3.27 5.53 -37.81
N ASN A 370 -3.21 4.26 -37.40
CA ASN A 370 -2.82 3.17 -38.30
C ASN A 370 -3.86 2.89 -39.38
N LEU A 371 -5.14 2.98 -39.03
CA LEU A 371 -6.22 2.81 -39.99
C LEU A 371 -6.18 3.91 -41.06
N ALA A 372 -5.96 5.17 -40.68
CA ALA A 372 -5.79 6.27 -41.63
C ALA A 372 -4.61 6.03 -42.59
N LYS A 373 -3.51 5.46 -42.08
CA LYS A 373 -2.34 5.11 -42.90
C LYS A 373 -2.63 3.96 -43.88
N VAL A 374 -3.28 2.88 -43.43
CA VAL A 374 -3.62 1.73 -44.28
C VAL A 374 -4.66 2.09 -45.34
N ASP A 375 -5.65 2.91 -45.00
CA ASP A 375 -6.69 3.36 -45.93
C ASP A 375 -6.19 4.46 -46.89
N GLY A 376 -4.97 4.98 -46.70
CA GLY A 376 -4.45 6.10 -47.48
C GLY A 376 -5.17 7.43 -47.21
N LYS A 377 -5.89 7.56 -46.09
CA LYS A 377 -6.69 8.73 -45.71
C LYS A 377 -5.87 9.69 -44.83
N ALA A 378 -4.86 10.31 -45.43
CA ALA A 378 -4.03 11.28 -44.70
C ALA A 378 -4.85 12.46 -44.12
N ALA A 379 -6.01 12.79 -44.71
CA ALA A 379 -6.92 13.83 -44.23
C ALA A 379 -7.55 13.54 -42.85
N ASP A 380 -7.52 12.29 -42.38
CA ASP A 380 -8.06 11.90 -41.07
C ASP A 380 -7.02 12.09 -39.93
N LEU A 381 -5.73 12.19 -40.26
CA LEU A 381 -4.63 12.33 -39.29
C LEU A 381 -4.72 13.59 -38.40
N PRO A 382 -5.12 14.78 -38.90
CA PRO A 382 -5.34 15.97 -38.07
C PRO A 382 -6.28 15.74 -36.87
N ALA A 383 -7.31 14.92 -37.03
CA ALA A 383 -8.23 14.60 -35.94
C ALA A 383 -7.54 13.75 -34.86
N VAL A 384 -6.65 12.84 -35.26
CA VAL A 384 -5.86 12.00 -34.36
C VAL A 384 -4.86 12.85 -33.56
N TRP A 385 -4.21 13.83 -34.19
CA TRP A 385 -3.28 14.75 -33.49
C TRP A 385 -4.00 15.60 -32.44
N ARG A 386 -5.21 16.07 -32.75
CA ARG A 386 -6.06 16.80 -31.80
C ARG A 386 -6.51 15.90 -30.64
N GLU A 387 -6.79 14.62 -30.90
CA GLU A 387 -7.12 13.66 -29.83
C GLU A 387 -5.91 13.41 -28.91
N PHE A 388 -4.71 13.18 -29.45
CA PHE A 388 -3.50 13.08 -28.63
C PHE A 388 -3.24 14.35 -27.81
N SER A 389 -3.52 15.53 -28.38
CA SER A 389 -3.43 16.81 -27.66
C SER A 389 -4.41 16.86 -26.49
N SER A 390 -5.66 16.43 -26.70
CA SER A 390 -6.68 16.33 -25.64
C SER A 390 -6.27 15.35 -24.55
N ILE A 391 -5.65 14.22 -24.92
CA ILE A 391 -5.13 13.22 -23.97
C ILE A 391 -3.99 13.83 -23.13
N LEU A 392 -3.05 14.57 -23.73
CA LEU A 392 -1.99 15.26 -23.00
C LEU A 392 -2.54 16.27 -22.00
N ASP A 393 -3.54 17.07 -22.41
CA ASP A 393 -4.17 18.04 -21.52
C ASP A 393 -4.87 17.36 -20.32
N ALA A 394 -5.58 16.25 -20.58
CA ALA A 394 -6.22 15.47 -19.51
C ALA A 394 -5.19 14.76 -18.60
N ALA A 395 -4.04 14.37 -19.13
CA ALA A 395 -2.98 13.67 -18.39
C ALA A 395 -2.21 14.57 -17.40
N LYS A 396 -2.28 15.91 -17.55
CA LYS A 396 -1.55 16.87 -16.68
C LYS A 396 -1.82 16.65 -15.19
N GLY A 397 -3.05 16.33 -14.81
CA GLY A 397 -3.45 16.05 -13.42
C GLY A 397 -3.46 14.57 -13.03
N MET A 398 -3.02 13.66 -13.90
CA MET A 398 -3.13 12.21 -13.68
C MET A 398 -1.78 11.59 -13.37
N GLY A 399 -1.54 11.31 -12.08
CA GLY A 399 -0.26 10.78 -11.62
C GLY A 399 0.09 9.40 -12.15
N GLU A 400 -0.87 8.49 -12.26
CA GLU A 400 -0.62 7.08 -12.63
C GLU A 400 -0.62 6.82 -14.15
N PHE A 401 -0.87 7.84 -14.98
CA PHE A 401 -0.86 7.71 -16.44
C PHE A 401 0.56 7.45 -16.98
N GLY A 402 0.69 6.50 -17.90
CA GLY A 402 1.97 6.10 -18.50
C GLY A 402 2.51 7.09 -19.54
N ALA A 403 2.94 8.28 -19.13
CA ALA A 403 3.41 9.36 -20.01
C ALA A 403 4.49 8.93 -21.02
N LYS A 404 5.44 8.08 -20.59
CA LYS A 404 6.55 7.59 -21.42
C LYS A 404 6.08 6.94 -22.73
N ARG A 405 4.99 6.17 -22.68
CA ARG A 405 4.41 5.50 -23.86
C ARG A 405 3.90 6.53 -24.86
N LEU A 406 3.12 7.50 -24.39
CA LEU A 406 2.56 8.55 -25.23
C LEU A 406 3.66 9.38 -25.90
N ILE A 407 4.72 9.75 -25.15
CA ILE A 407 5.88 10.49 -25.66
C ILE A 407 6.51 9.73 -26.84
N GLN A 408 6.88 8.47 -26.64
CA GLN A 408 7.51 7.64 -27.67
C GLN A 408 6.63 7.48 -28.91
N LEU A 409 5.31 7.35 -28.73
CA LEU A 409 4.37 7.21 -29.84
C LEU A 409 4.27 8.49 -30.67
N VAL A 410 4.20 9.66 -30.02
CA VAL A 410 4.17 10.94 -30.73
C VAL A 410 5.47 11.16 -31.50
N GLU A 411 6.63 10.85 -30.91
CA GLU A 411 7.93 10.93 -31.60
C GLU A 411 7.97 10.05 -32.87
N ILE A 412 7.52 8.80 -32.76
CA ILE A 412 7.47 7.87 -33.91
C ILE A 412 6.47 8.36 -34.97
N ALA A 413 5.35 8.96 -34.56
CA ALA A 413 4.32 9.48 -35.48
C ALA A 413 4.83 10.62 -36.38
N GLY A 414 5.91 11.32 -35.99
CA GLY A 414 6.54 12.37 -36.80
C GLY A 414 6.98 11.91 -38.19
N GLY A 415 7.37 10.64 -38.34
CA GLY A 415 7.71 10.06 -39.65
C GLY A 415 6.52 10.00 -40.63
N ILE A 416 5.29 10.08 -40.12
CA ILE A 416 4.04 10.04 -40.91
C ILE A 416 3.41 11.44 -41.03
N ALA A 417 3.54 12.26 -39.98
CA ALA A 417 2.86 13.55 -39.88
C ALA A 417 3.43 14.65 -40.80
N GLY A 418 4.73 14.60 -41.14
CA GLY A 418 5.34 15.63 -41.97
C GLY A 418 5.30 17.01 -41.30
N ASN A 419 4.77 18.03 -41.99
CA ASN A 419 4.63 19.41 -41.47
C ASN A 419 3.15 19.79 -41.23
N ASP A 420 2.36 18.86 -40.71
CA ASP A 420 0.97 19.09 -40.35
C ASP A 420 0.84 20.07 -39.17
N PRO A 421 0.02 21.15 -39.26
CA PRO A 421 -0.12 22.13 -38.20
C PRO A 421 -0.66 21.57 -36.86
N ASP A 422 -1.58 20.60 -36.90
CA ASP A 422 -2.13 20.00 -35.69
C ASP A 422 -1.08 19.11 -35.00
N TYR A 423 -0.20 18.46 -35.77
CA TYR A 423 0.95 17.73 -35.23
C TYR A 423 2.00 18.66 -34.62
N ASN A 424 2.30 19.80 -35.26
CA ASN A 424 3.23 20.79 -34.70
C ASN A 424 2.72 21.33 -33.35
N ASN A 425 1.43 21.64 -33.24
CA ASN A 425 0.79 22.03 -31.98
C ASN A 425 0.83 20.89 -30.93
N LEU A 426 0.66 19.63 -31.35
CA LEU A 426 0.83 18.47 -30.47
C LEU A 426 2.27 18.38 -29.92
N ILE A 427 3.28 18.66 -30.75
CA ILE A 427 4.70 18.65 -30.34
C ILE A 427 5.00 19.79 -29.35
N GLU A 428 4.47 20.99 -29.58
CA GLU A 428 4.60 22.10 -28.61
C GLU A 428 3.97 21.73 -27.26
N LYS A 429 2.74 21.20 -27.26
CA LYS A 429 2.09 20.71 -26.05
C LYS A 429 2.85 19.58 -25.37
N LEU A 430 3.43 18.65 -26.14
CA LEU A 430 4.24 17.57 -25.62
C LEU A 430 5.50 18.12 -24.93
N ALA A 431 6.17 19.10 -25.54
CA ALA A 431 7.35 19.75 -24.97
C ALA A 431 7.00 20.44 -23.64
N ASP A 432 5.92 21.21 -23.58
CA ASP A 432 5.44 21.87 -22.35
C ASP A 432 5.08 20.85 -21.26
N PHE A 433 4.41 19.75 -21.65
CA PHE A 433 4.04 18.66 -20.76
C PHE A 433 5.28 17.98 -20.15
N VAL A 434 6.28 17.65 -20.97
CA VAL A 434 7.53 17.04 -20.50
C VAL A 434 8.33 18.01 -19.64
N ALA A 435 8.43 19.28 -20.04
CA ALA A 435 9.16 20.31 -19.30
C ALA A 435 8.58 20.52 -17.89
N THR A 436 7.25 20.70 -17.80
CA THR A 436 6.55 20.89 -16.53
C THR A 436 6.74 19.69 -15.60
N ARG A 437 6.49 18.47 -16.11
CA ARG A 437 6.63 17.23 -15.32
C ARG A 437 8.04 17.01 -14.83
N THR A 438 9.04 17.24 -15.69
CA THR A 438 10.45 17.09 -15.33
C THR A 438 10.86 18.12 -14.28
N SER A 439 10.45 19.38 -14.45
CA SER A 439 10.74 20.45 -13.49
C SER A 439 10.14 20.16 -12.11
N GLU A 440 8.85 19.77 -12.06
CA GLU A 440 8.18 19.41 -10.82
C GLU A 440 8.85 18.22 -10.12
N ALA A 441 9.18 17.16 -10.88
CA ALA A 441 9.84 16.00 -10.32
C ALA A 441 11.22 16.33 -9.76
N GLN A 442 12.04 17.08 -10.49
CA GLN A 442 13.37 17.48 -10.01
C GLN A 442 13.29 18.36 -8.75
N ALA A 443 12.35 19.31 -8.72
CA ALA A 443 12.09 20.10 -7.52
C ALA A 443 11.71 19.19 -6.33
N ALA A 444 10.82 18.22 -6.56
CA ALA A 444 10.37 17.30 -5.52
C ALA A 444 11.50 16.40 -4.99
N LEU A 445 12.41 15.95 -5.86
CA LEU A 445 13.58 15.15 -5.45
C LEU A 445 14.52 15.95 -4.53
N ILE A 446 14.67 17.26 -4.74
CA ILE A 446 15.43 18.14 -3.83
C ILE A 446 14.76 18.20 -2.46
N LEU A 447 13.44 18.34 -2.42
CA LEU A 447 12.67 18.38 -1.16
C LEU A 447 12.71 17.05 -0.42
N LEU A 448 12.56 15.92 -1.12
CA LEU A 448 12.72 14.58 -0.55
C LEU A 448 14.12 14.40 0.04
N LYS A 449 15.16 14.80 -0.70
CA LYS A 449 16.54 14.74 -0.21
C LYS A 449 16.76 15.59 1.03
N ARG A 450 16.13 16.78 1.12
CA ARG A 450 16.18 17.60 2.33
C ARG A 450 15.49 16.89 3.50
N ALA A 451 14.32 16.29 3.28
CA ALA A 451 13.61 15.55 4.32
C ALA A 451 14.41 14.34 4.83
N GLN A 452 15.09 13.60 3.95
CA GLN A 452 15.97 12.47 4.32
C GLN A 452 17.16 12.87 5.20
N GLN A 453 17.53 14.15 5.24
CA GLN A 453 18.61 14.67 6.09
C GLN A 453 18.14 15.09 7.48
N LEU A 454 16.84 15.05 7.75
CA LEU A 454 16.24 15.42 9.03
C LEU A 454 16.08 14.20 9.93
N GLY A 455 16.21 14.41 11.24
CA GLY A 455 15.82 13.43 12.25
C GLY A 455 14.33 13.54 12.61
N PHE A 456 13.81 12.59 13.39
CA PHE A 456 12.43 12.68 13.91
C PHE A 456 12.23 13.79 14.97
N ALA A 457 13.31 14.40 15.46
CA ALA A 457 13.25 15.65 16.22
C ALA A 457 12.61 16.76 15.38
N ASP A 458 13.02 16.91 14.12
CA ASP A 458 12.54 17.90 13.14
C ASP A 458 11.31 17.42 12.34
N LYS A 459 10.50 16.52 12.92
CA LYS A 459 9.37 15.88 12.21
C LYS A 459 8.35 16.84 11.57
N PHE A 460 8.13 18.02 12.13
CA PHE A 460 7.18 18.99 11.55
C PHE A 460 7.73 19.60 10.26
N ASP A 461 9.02 19.97 10.24
CA ASP A 461 9.73 20.32 9.01
C ASP A 461 9.73 19.15 8.02
N MET A 462 9.92 17.92 8.50
CA MET A 462 9.84 16.74 7.66
C MET A 462 8.46 16.59 7.01
N ILE A 463 7.37 16.81 7.75
CA ILE A 463 5.99 16.85 7.23
C ILE A 463 5.84 17.95 6.16
N ARG A 464 6.38 19.16 6.39
CA ARG A 464 6.34 20.26 5.41
C ARG A 464 7.03 19.89 4.11
N TRP A 465 8.26 19.39 4.17
CA TRP A 465 9.05 19.06 2.99
C TRP A 465 8.47 17.87 2.23
N LEU A 466 8.06 16.81 2.94
CA LEU A 466 7.49 15.62 2.32
C LEU A 466 6.10 15.86 1.75
N GLY A 467 5.26 16.68 2.40
CA GLY A 467 3.95 17.08 1.86
C GLY A 467 4.07 17.75 0.48
N LYS A 468 5.02 18.68 0.35
CA LYS A 468 5.35 19.33 -0.94
C LYS A 468 5.94 18.36 -1.96
N ALA A 469 6.86 17.49 -1.52
CA ALA A 469 7.50 16.53 -2.39
C ALA A 469 6.48 15.53 -2.96
N ALA A 470 5.64 14.95 -2.11
CA ALA A 470 4.66 13.93 -2.51
C ALA A 470 3.64 14.45 -3.54
N ALA A 471 3.12 15.66 -3.37
CA ALA A 471 2.23 16.30 -4.35
C ALA A 471 2.89 16.40 -5.73
N LYS A 472 4.18 16.74 -5.77
CA LYS A 472 4.96 16.88 -7.01
C LYS A 472 5.54 15.56 -7.53
N LEU A 473 5.67 14.52 -6.71
CA LEU A 473 6.10 13.16 -7.10
C LEU A 473 4.97 12.27 -7.59
N THR A 474 3.71 12.74 -7.57
CA THR A 474 2.53 12.01 -8.08
C THR A 474 2.60 11.86 -9.60
N LYS A 475 3.54 11.03 -10.06
CA LYS A 475 3.91 10.69 -11.44
C LYS A 475 4.40 9.24 -11.46
N ARG A 476 3.91 8.45 -12.41
CA ARG A 476 4.21 7.03 -12.51
C ARG A 476 5.70 6.72 -12.61
N GLU A 477 6.45 7.53 -13.36
CA GLU A 477 7.90 7.41 -13.52
C GLU A 477 8.70 7.67 -12.23
N HIS A 478 8.07 8.25 -11.20
CA HIS A 478 8.66 8.54 -9.90
C HIS A 478 7.96 7.80 -8.75
N ASN A 479 7.28 6.68 -9.05
CA ASN A 479 6.52 5.92 -8.05
C ASN A 479 7.39 5.44 -6.88
N GLU A 480 8.64 5.04 -7.14
CA GLU A 480 9.57 4.60 -6.10
C GLU A 480 9.87 5.74 -5.11
N GLN A 481 10.17 6.94 -5.60
CA GLN A 481 10.44 8.11 -4.74
C GLN A 481 9.16 8.61 -4.06
N LEU A 482 8.00 8.47 -4.69
CA LEU A 482 6.72 8.76 -4.07
C LEU A 482 6.45 7.79 -2.90
N ILE A 483 6.64 6.49 -3.10
CA ILE A 483 6.51 5.47 -2.05
C ILE A 483 7.43 5.81 -0.87
N GLU A 484 8.69 6.14 -1.14
CA GLU A 484 9.66 6.53 -0.12
C GLU A 484 9.22 7.80 0.65
N ALA A 485 8.84 8.86 -0.07
CA ALA A 485 8.38 10.10 0.54
C ALA A 485 7.18 9.87 1.47
N GLN A 486 6.24 9.01 1.05
CA GLN A 486 5.03 8.70 1.81
C GLN A 486 5.31 7.78 3.01
N GLN A 487 6.29 6.87 2.90
CA GLN A 487 6.75 6.07 4.04
C GLN A 487 7.35 6.96 5.12
N LEU A 488 8.24 7.89 4.75
CA LEU A 488 8.80 8.86 5.69
C LEU A 488 7.71 9.77 6.28
N LEU A 489 6.74 10.20 5.47
CA LEU A 489 5.63 11.06 5.92
C LEU A 489 4.73 10.32 6.91
N THR A 490 4.48 9.03 6.69
CA THR A 490 3.76 8.17 7.63
C THR A 490 4.45 8.14 9.00
N LEU A 491 5.77 7.96 9.01
CA LEU A 491 6.56 7.94 10.25
C LEU A 491 6.59 9.32 10.93
N ALA A 492 6.68 10.40 10.16
CA ALA A 492 6.62 11.78 10.66
C ALA A 492 5.28 12.09 11.35
N TYR A 493 4.17 11.71 10.73
CA TYR A 493 2.85 11.87 11.32
C TYR A 493 2.69 11.03 12.60
N ARG A 494 3.15 9.77 12.59
CA ARG A 494 3.12 8.91 13.77
C ARG A 494 3.93 9.51 14.92
N SER A 495 5.15 10.01 14.66
CA SER A 495 5.99 10.64 15.70
C SER A 495 5.42 11.98 16.20
N ALA A 496 4.61 12.67 15.40
CA ALA A 496 3.87 13.86 15.79
C ALA A 496 2.58 13.56 16.61
N GLY A 497 2.20 12.28 16.77
CA GLY A 497 0.96 11.86 17.42
C GLY A 497 -0.29 11.96 16.55
N LEU A 498 -0.12 12.09 15.23
CA LEU A 498 -1.16 12.30 14.22
C LEU A 498 -1.46 10.99 13.49
N LEU A 499 -2.15 10.08 14.17
CA LEU A 499 -2.29 8.69 13.73
C LEU A 499 -3.27 8.47 12.59
N TRP A 500 -4.31 9.29 12.44
CA TRP A 500 -5.25 9.20 11.30
C TRP A 500 -4.60 9.63 9.98
N ALA A 501 -3.79 10.69 10.00
CA ALA A 501 -2.99 11.12 8.87
C ALA A 501 -1.90 10.08 8.54
N ALA A 502 -1.22 9.53 9.55
CA ALA A 502 -0.29 8.43 9.38
C ALA A 502 -0.98 7.20 8.74
N ARG A 503 -2.13 6.78 9.26
CA ARG A 503 -2.90 5.65 8.70
C ARG A 503 -3.28 5.88 7.24
N ALA A 504 -3.82 7.05 6.91
CA ALA A 504 -4.22 7.37 5.54
C ALA A 504 -3.02 7.31 4.57
N THR A 505 -1.88 7.86 4.99
CA THR A 505 -0.63 7.84 4.22
C THR A 505 -0.09 6.42 4.07
N CYS A 506 -0.13 5.62 5.12
CA CYS A 506 0.29 4.21 5.10
C CYS A 506 -0.57 3.37 4.14
N LEU A 507 -1.89 3.60 4.12
CA LEU A 507 -2.80 2.95 3.17
C LEU A 507 -2.48 3.33 1.73
N PHE A 508 -2.16 4.60 1.48
CA PHE A 508 -1.71 5.05 0.16
C PHE A 508 -0.45 4.30 -0.28
N VAL A 509 0.58 4.23 0.57
CA VAL A 509 1.82 3.46 0.31
C VAL A 509 1.50 2.01 -0.02
N ALA A 510 0.71 1.35 0.81
CA ALA A 510 0.36 -0.05 0.64
C ALA A 510 -0.34 -0.31 -0.70
N ALA A 511 -1.30 0.54 -1.09
CA ALA A 511 -1.96 0.43 -2.38
C ALA A 511 -0.99 0.64 -3.55
N SER A 512 -0.08 1.61 -3.46
CA SER A 512 0.94 1.86 -4.49
C SER A 512 1.90 0.67 -4.66
N ILE A 513 2.30 0.01 -3.56
CA ILE A 513 3.12 -1.21 -3.60
C ILE A 513 2.34 -2.38 -4.24
N ILE A 514 1.05 -2.55 -3.92
CA ILE A 514 0.22 -3.59 -4.53
C ILE A 514 0.05 -3.33 -6.03
N ILE A 515 -0.21 -2.08 -6.45
CA ILE A 515 -0.33 -1.70 -7.86
C ILE A 515 0.96 -2.02 -8.62
N GLU A 516 2.10 -1.65 -8.04
CA GLU A 516 3.40 -1.99 -8.61
C GLU A 516 3.60 -3.51 -8.72
N GLY A 517 3.18 -4.25 -7.70
CA GLY A 517 3.24 -5.71 -7.70
C GLY A 517 2.31 -6.38 -8.71
N GLU A 518 1.09 -5.87 -8.91
CA GLU A 518 0.18 -6.33 -9.96
C GLU A 518 0.76 -6.10 -11.35
N GLU A 519 1.54 -5.03 -11.53
CA GLU A 519 2.12 -4.68 -12.82
C GLU A 519 3.39 -5.44 -13.16
N LYS A 520 4.26 -5.63 -12.16
CA LYS A 520 5.49 -6.41 -12.26
C LYS A 520 5.22 -7.91 -12.08
N SER A 521 4.02 -8.29 -11.68
CA SER A 521 3.63 -9.66 -11.29
C SER A 521 4.46 -10.22 -10.13
N GLU A 522 4.99 -9.34 -9.28
CA GLU A 522 5.84 -9.67 -8.14
C GLU A 522 5.64 -8.60 -7.06
N LEU A 523 5.18 -8.99 -5.87
CA LEU A 523 4.92 -8.05 -4.78
C LEU A 523 6.25 -7.62 -4.12
N PRO A 524 6.54 -6.30 -4.05
CA PRO A 524 7.79 -5.83 -3.46
C PRO A 524 7.96 -6.20 -1.98
N VAL A 525 9.19 -6.53 -1.57
CA VAL A 525 9.54 -6.87 -0.17
C VAL A 525 9.19 -5.74 0.82
N SER A 526 9.18 -4.48 0.36
CA SER A 526 8.75 -3.31 1.14
C SER A 526 7.29 -3.36 1.59
N PHE A 527 6.48 -4.28 1.06
CA PHE A 527 5.12 -4.57 1.54
C PHE A 527 5.10 -4.98 3.02
N VAL A 528 6.07 -5.80 3.45
CA VAL A 528 6.15 -6.35 4.82
C VAL A 528 6.26 -5.24 5.88
N PRO A 529 7.27 -4.35 5.85
CA PRO A 529 7.36 -3.27 6.83
C PRO A 529 6.18 -2.29 6.77
N THR A 530 5.54 -2.13 5.60
CA THR A 530 4.36 -1.28 5.44
C THR A 530 3.13 -1.89 6.13
N MET A 531 2.89 -3.20 5.97
CA MET A 531 1.80 -3.89 6.68
C MET A 531 2.04 -3.97 8.19
N LYS A 532 3.30 -4.11 8.62
CA LYS A 532 3.68 -4.00 10.04
C LYS A 532 3.31 -2.62 10.59
N LEU A 533 3.64 -1.55 9.88
CA LEU A 533 3.31 -0.19 10.29
C LEU A 533 1.80 0.04 10.33
N LEU A 534 1.06 -0.48 9.34
CA LEU A 534 -0.41 -0.43 9.35
C LEU A 534 -1.00 -1.17 10.56
N ALA A 535 -0.45 -2.32 10.94
CA ALA A 535 -0.89 -3.06 12.13
C ALA A 535 -0.67 -2.24 13.41
N TRP A 536 0.50 -1.64 13.59
CA TRP A 536 0.78 -0.76 14.74
C TRP A 536 -0.17 0.45 14.78
N LEU A 537 -0.32 1.17 13.67
CA LEU A 537 -1.23 2.32 13.58
C LEU A 537 -2.68 1.92 13.88
N SER A 538 -3.13 0.76 13.36
CA SER A 538 -4.48 0.26 13.60
C SER A 538 -4.70 -0.11 15.07
N LEU A 539 -3.69 -0.69 15.72
CA LEU A 539 -3.74 -0.98 17.15
C LEU A 539 -3.78 0.30 17.97
N GLU A 540 -2.88 1.26 17.70
CA GLU A 540 -2.82 2.55 18.39
C GLU A 540 -4.12 3.36 18.25
N LEU A 541 -4.77 3.30 17.07
CA LEU A 541 -6.09 3.90 16.82
C LEU A 541 -7.27 3.08 17.38
N GLY A 542 -7.04 1.84 17.81
CA GLY A 542 -8.07 0.93 18.30
C GLY A 542 -8.93 0.25 17.21
N ILE A 543 -8.57 0.37 15.92
CA ILE A 543 -9.33 -0.17 14.78
C ILE A 543 -9.03 -1.66 14.60
N LEU A 544 -9.73 -2.50 15.35
CA LEU A 544 -9.48 -3.94 15.38
C LEU A 544 -9.63 -4.61 13.99
N PRO A 545 -10.64 -4.32 13.16
CA PRO A 545 -10.75 -4.95 11.84
C PRO A 545 -9.55 -4.68 10.92
N ASP A 546 -8.98 -3.48 10.98
CA ASP A 546 -7.80 -3.11 10.17
C ASP A 546 -6.55 -3.82 10.69
N PHE A 547 -6.41 -3.94 12.01
CA PHE A 547 -5.35 -4.72 12.63
C PHE A 547 -5.39 -6.19 12.18
N LEU A 548 -6.57 -6.82 12.23
CA LEU A 548 -6.75 -8.22 11.82
C LEU A 548 -6.44 -8.42 10.32
N LEU A 549 -6.85 -7.48 9.48
CA LEU A 549 -6.51 -7.47 8.06
C LEU A 549 -4.99 -7.38 7.85
N ALA A 550 -4.31 -6.45 8.54
CA ALA A 550 -2.87 -6.29 8.43
C ALA A 550 -2.10 -7.54 8.87
N ILE A 551 -2.52 -8.19 9.97
CA ILE A 551 -1.94 -9.49 10.41
C ILE A 551 -2.17 -10.58 9.37
N GLN A 552 -3.38 -10.67 8.79
CA GLN A 552 -3.64 -11.64 7.73
C GLN A 552 -2.72 -11.42 6.52
N LEU A 553 -2.52 -10.18 6.11
CA LEU A 553 -1.64 -9.83 4.97
C LEU A 553 -0.16 -10.09 5.29
N LEU A 554 0.30 -9.85 6.53
CA LEU A 554 1.64 -10.21 6.97
C LEU A 554 1.88 -11.72 6.96
N ASN A 555 0.92 -12.51 7.47
CA ASN A 555 0.99 -13.97 7.41
C ASN A 555 1.01 -14.48 5.96
N GLY A 556 0.24 -13.84 5.07
CA GLY A 556 0.28 -14.13 3.63
C GLY A 556 1.67 -13.83 3.03
N ALA A 557 2.20 -12.63 3.30
CA ALA A 557 3.52 -12.22 2.82
C ALA A 557 4.64 -13.15 3.33
N LEU A 558 4.58 -13.59 4.59
CA LEU A 558 5.52 -14.55 5.17
C LEU A 558 5.47 -15.92 4.47
N ALA A 559 4.29 -16.31 3.96
CA ALA A 559 4.10 -17.58 3.27
C ALA A 559 4.49 -17.52 1.78
N THR A 560 4.45 -16.36 1.14
CA THR A 560 4.56 -16.24 -0.33
C THR A 560 5.72 -15.40 -0.85
N LEU A 561 6.35 -14.56 -0.03
CA LEU A 561 7.49 -13.74 -0.45
C LEU A 561 8.82 -14.50 -0.27
N PRO A 562 9.80 -14.28 -1.18
CA PRO A 562 11.14 -14.87 -1.09
C PRO A 562 11.99 -14.18 -0.02
N LEU A 563 11.61 -14.33 1.25
CA LEU A 563 12.33 -13.80 2.40
C LEU A 563 13.42 -14.80 2.83
N ASP A 564 14.62 -14.31 3.11
CA ASP A 564 15.65 -15.11 3.78
C ASP A 564 15.25 -15.51 5.21
N GLU A 565 15.92 -16.52 5.78
CA GLU A 565 15.58 -17.05 7.11
C GLU A 565 15.59 -15.96 8.20
N GLU A 566 16.57 -15.05 8.15
CA GLU A 566 16.68 -13.93 9.09
C GLU A 566 15.48 -12.98 8.99
N SER A 567 15.06 -12.61 7.78
CA SER A 567 13.89 -11.78 7.53
C SER A 567 12.60 -12.48 7.95
N GLN A 568 12.46 -13.78 7.70
CA GLN A 568 11.30 -14.56 8.15
C GLN A 568 11.20 -14.59 9.69
N GLU A 569 12.31 -14.82 10.38
CA GLU A 569 12.36 -14.76 11.84
C GLU A 569 12.01 -13.37 12.37
N LYS A 570 12.51 -12.31 11.73
CA LYS A 570 12.19 -10.92 12.09
C LYS A 570 10.70 -10.64 11.97
N VAL A 571 10.06 -11.06 10.87
CA VAL A 571 8.61 -10.89 10.68
C VAL A 571 7.82 -11.66 11.74
N LYS A 572 8.21 -12.90 12.07
CA LYS A 572 7.57 -13.67 13.14
C LYS A 572 7.69 -12.99 14.50
N LYS A 573 8.87 -12.45 14.84
CA LYS A 573 9.09 -11.65 16.05
C LYS A 573 8.24 -10.38 16.07
N ASP A 574 8.10 -9.71 14.93
CA ASP A 574 7.28 -8.51 14.79
C ASP A 574 5.78 -8.80 14.98
N ILE A 575 5.27 -9.89 14.41
CA ILE A 575 3.89 -10.36 14.63
C ILE A 575 3.68 -10.74 16.09
N PHE A 576 4.65 -11.40 16.73
CA PHE A 576 4.58 -11.74 18.14
C PHE A 576 4.54 -10.49 19.05
N ALA A 577 5.28 -9.44 18.73
CA ALA A 577 5.21 -8.17 19.44
C ALA A 577 3.81 -7.51 19.32
N LEU A 578 3.21 -7.55 18.12
CA LEU A 578 1.83 -7.09 17.88
C LEU A 578 0.80 -7.93 18.65
N ASP A 579 1.00 -9.25 18.74
CA ASP A 579 0.17 -10.18 19.51
C ASP A 579 0.18 -9.83 21.01
N LEU A 580 1.37 -9.62 21.58
CA LEU A 580 1.52 -9.18 22.98
C LEU A 580 0.86 -7.81 23.22
N ALA A 581 1.05 -6.86 22.32
CA ALA A 581 0.46 -5.52 22.44
C ALA A 581 -1.08 -5.57 22.40
N LEU A 582 -1.66 -6.37 21.50
CA LEU A 582 -3.10 -6.60 21.48
C LEU A 582 -3.56 -7.32 22.75
N GLY A 583 -2.83 -8.34 23.23
CA GLY A 583 -3.14 -9.02 24.49
C GLY A 583 -3.18 -8.08 25.69
N CYS A 584 -2.21 -7.18 25.80
CA CYS A 584 -2.19 -6.11 26.79
C CYS A 584 -3.45 -5.23 26.71
N ARG A 585 -3.85 -4.81 25.50
CA ARG A 585 -5.08 -4.02 25.32
C ARG A 585 -6.33 -4.80 25.72
N LEU A 586 -6.42 -6.08 25.38
CA LEU A 586 -7.58 -6.92 25.69
C LEU A 586 -7.74 -7.19 27.19
N LEU A 587 -6.63 -7.34 27.93
CA LEU A 587 -6.66 -7.47 29.39
C LEU A 587 -7.22 -6.22 30.08
N ASN A 588 -6.99 -5.04 29.49
CA ASN A 588 -7.51 -3.76 29.98
C ASN A 588 -8.90 -3.39 29.42
N ALA A 589 -9.58 -4.31 28.71
CA ALA A 589 -10.90 -4.03 28.14
C ALA A 589 -12.01 -3.96 29.20
N THR A 590 -12.97 -3.07 28.96
CA THR A 590 -14.14 -2.91 29.83
C THR A 590 -15.14 -4.05 29.67
N ASP A 591 -16.04 -4.23 30.65
CA ASP A 591 -17.11 -5.23 30.57
C ASP A 591 -17.97 -5.12 29.30
N GLU A 592 -18.28 -3.89 28.88
CA GLU A 592 -19.07 -3.65 27.66
C GLU A 592 -18.28 -3.98 26.39
N GLU A 593 -16.97 -3.79 26.39
CA GLU A 593 -16.11 -4.20 25.28
C GLU A 593 -16.02 -5.73 25.21
N LEU A 594 -15.77 -6.41 26.33
CA LEU A 594 -15.65 -7.87 26.37
C LEU A 594 -16.93 -8.57 25.86
N LYS A 595 -18.12 -8.03 26.18
CA LYS A 595 -19.39 -8.54 25.63
C LYS A 595 -19.43 -8.49 24.11
N LYS A 596 -18.86 -7.45 23.49
CA LYS A 596 -18.77 -7.28 22.04
C LYS A 596 -17.71 -8.18 21.42
N LEU A 597 -16.67 -8.57 22.16
CA LEU A 597 -15.53 -9.35 21.68
C LEU A 597 -15.68 -10.87 21.82
N LYS A 598 -16.83 -11.37 22.29
CA LYS A 598 -17.10 -12.81 22.51
C LYS A 598 -16.83 -13.74 21.31
N PHE A 599 -16.80 -13.22 20.08
CA PHE A 599 -16.57 -13.99 18.86
C PHE A 599 -15.08 -14.10 18.49
N LEU A 600 -14.22 -13.29 19.11
CA LEU A 600 -12.85 -13.03 18.68
C LEU A 600 -11.83 -14.15 18.99
N PRO A 601 -11.95 -14.99 20.05
CA PRO A 601 -10.91 -15.97 20.38
C PRO A 601 -10.51 -16.92 19.23
N ASP A 602 -11.48 -17.50 18.53
CA ASP A 602 -11.20 -18.41 17.40
C ASP A 602 -10.54 -17.69 16.22
N LEU A 603 -10.88 -16.41 16.03
CA LEU A 603 -10.29 -15.59 14.97
C LEU A 603 -8.82 -15.26 15.28
N LEU A 604 -8.51 -14.94 16.55
CA LEU A 604 -7.13 -14.72 17.00
C LEU A 604 -6.30 -16.00 16.81
N GLU A 605 -6.86 -17.17 17.18
CA GLU A 605 -6.22 -18.47 16.95
C GLU A 605 -5.93 -18.71 15.46
N ALA A 606 -6.92 -18.45 14.60
CA ALA A 606 -6.78 -18.64 13.16
C ALA A 606 -5.74 -17.73 12.50
N LEU A 607 -5.42 -16.59 13.14
CA LEU A 607 -4.39 -15.65 12.70
C LEU A 607 -3.04 -15.87 13.40
N GLY A 608 -2.93 -16.85 14.31
CA GLY A 608 -1.71 -17.13 15.07
C GLY A 608 -1.43 -16.16 16.22
N LEU A 609 -2.44 -15.41 16.68
CA LEU A 609 -2.35 -14.44 17.77
C LEU A 609 -2.70 -15.09 19.12
N PHE A 610 -1.84 -16.00 19.56
CA PHE A 610 -2.12 -16.87 20.71
C PHE A 610 -2.08 -16.12 22.04
N MET A 611 -1.23 -15.10 22.19
CA MET A 611 -1.16 -14.31 23.43
C MET A 611 -2.42 -13.46 23.61
N ALA A 612 -2.87 -12.80 22.55
CA ALA A 612 -4.11 -12.04 22.54
C ALA A 612 -5.34 -12.93 22.80
N ARG A 613 -5.36 -14.13 22.21
CA ARG A 613 -6.41 -15.14 22.48
C ARG A 613 -6.43 -15.52 23.96
N GLY A 614 -5.26 -15.88 24.51
CA GLY A 614 -5.11 -16.24 25.92
C GLY A 614 -5.57 -15.14 26.86
N ALA A 615 -5.10 -13.91 26.63
CA ALA A 615 -5.50 -12.71 27.35
C ALA A 615 -7.02 -12.50 27.36
N LEU A 616 -7.67 -12.57 26.19
CA LEU A 616 -9.10 -12.36 26.05
C LEU A 616 -9.92 -13.43 26.79
N LEU A 617 -9.55 -14.70 26.62
CA LEU A 617 -10.21 -15.81 27.31
C LEU A 617 -10.02 -15.72 28.82
N TYR A 618 -8.82 -15.35 29.28
CA TYR A 618 -8.52 -15.19 30.70
C TYR A 618 -9.40 -14.09 31.32
N THR A 619 -9.37 -12.86 30.80
CA THR A 619 -10.18 -11.73 31.34
C THR A 619 -11.68 -11.97 31.19
N SER A 620 -12.10 -12.83 30.25
CA SER A 620 -13.49 -13.26 30.06
C SER A 620 -13.92 -14.41 30.99
N GLY A 621 -13.03 -14.95 31.84
CA GLY A 621 -13.35 -16.01 32.81
C GLY A 621 -13.27 -17.44 32.29
N TYR A 622 -12.45 -17.71 31.27
CA TYR A 622 -12.27 -19.04 30.65
C TYR A 622 -10.93 -19.69 31.02
N LYS A 623 -10.50 -19.57 32.28
CA LYS A 623 -9.25 -20.14 32.77
C LYS A 623 -9.19 -21.66 32.57
N ASP A 624 -10.30 -22.34 32.82
CA ASP A 624 -10.44 -23.79 32.69
C ASP A 624 -10.14 -24.25 31.25
N LEU A 625 -10.68 -23.52 30.26
CA LEU A 625 -10.44 -23.81 28.84
C LEU A 625 -8.97 -23.62 28.46
N LEU A 626 -8.32 -22.57 28.99
CA LEU A 626 -6.89 -22.32 28.77
C LEU A 626 -5.99 -23.42 29.37
N ARG A 627 -6.46 -24.11 30.41
CA ARG A 627 -5.78 -25.30 30.97
C ARG A 627 -6.02 -26.53 30.09
N GLU A 628 -7.26 -26.73 29.64
CA GLU A 628 -7.66 -27.86 28.79
C GLU A 628 -6.92 -27.88 27.44
N ASP A 629 -6.74 -26.72 26.80
CA ASP A 629 -6.07 -26.59 25.50
C ASP A 629 -4.54 -26.42 25.60
N GLY A 630 -3.99 -26.35 26.82
CA GLY A 630 -2.56 -26.24 27.08
C GLY A 630 -1.98 -24.82 26.96
N SER A 631 -2.81 -23.79 26.74
CA SER A 631 -2.36 -22.39 26.73
C SER A 631 -1.76 -21.97 28.08
N ILE A 632 -2.27 -22.52 29.18
CA ILE A 632 -1.64 -22.45 30.51
C ILE A 632 -1.14 -23.87 30.85
N PRO A 633 0.19 -24.11 30.85
CA PRO A 633 0.76 -25.43 31.10
C PRO A 633 0.35 -26.01 32.47
N PRO A 634 0.20 -27.34 32.62
CA PRO A 634 -0.19 -27.96 33.89
C PRO A 634 0.75 -27.64 35.06
N GLU A 635 2.03 -27.34 34.78
CA GLU A 635 3.03 -26.99 35.79
C GLU A 635 2.90 -25.55 36.31
N GLU A 636 2.27 -24.66 35.53
CA GLU A 636 2.10 -23.26 35.90
C GLU A 636 1.04 -23.13 37.01
N SER A 637 1.35 -22.41 38.09
CA SER A 637 0.38 -22.24 39.18
C SER A 637 -0.70 -21.22 38.82
N ASP A 638 -1.82 -21.25 39.53
CA ASP A 638 -2.89 -20.28 39.32
C ASP A 638 -2.47 -18.84 39.62
N GLU A 639 -1.65 -18.65 40.67
CA GLU A 639 -1.03 -17.37 41.04
C GLU A 639 0.03 -16.95 40.01
N GLY A 640 0.80 -17.90 39.48
CA GLY A 640 1.82 -17.64 38.45
C GLY A 640 1.21 -17.17 37.12
N ALA A 641 0.14 -17.83 36.67
CA ALA A 641 -0.63 -17.41 35.51
C ALA A 641 -1.25 -16.00 35.71
N GLU A 642 -1.80 -15.73 36.89
CA GLU A 642 -2.32 -14.39 37.25
C GLU A 642 -1.21 -13.33 37.21
N ARG A 643 -0.04 -13.62 37.77
CA ARG A 643 1.12 -12.73 37.74
C ARG A 643 1.59 -12.44 36.31
N GLN A 644 1.63 -13.45 35.43
CA GLN A 644 1.98 -13.25 34.02
C GLN A 644 0.98 -12.35 33.31
N MET A 645 -0.33 -12.54 33.53
CA MET A 645 -1.37 -11.69 32.97
C MET A 645 -1.30 -10.26 33.53
N ALA A 646 -1.05 -10.09 34.84
CA ALA A 646 -0.87 -8.78 35.45
C ALA A 646 0.35 -8.04 34.88
N LEU A 647 1.47 -8.74 34.66
CA LEU A 647 2.66 -8.19 34.01
C LEU A 647 2.35 -7.75 32.57
N LEU A 648 1.62 -8.56 31.80
CA LEU A 648 1.23 -8.22 30.43
C LEU A 648 0.27 -7.02 30.39
N ALA A 649 -0.74 -6.99 31.28
CA ALA A 649 -1.70 -5.89 31.38
C ALA A 649 -1.05 -4.55 31.77
N SER A 650 0.09 -4.60 32.47
CA SER A 650 0.79 -3.43 32.98
C SER A 650 1.91 -2.92 32.07
N GLN A 651 2.12 -3.55 30.90
CA GLN A 651 3.18 -3.12 29.97
C GLN A 651 3.02 -1.66 29.53
N PRO A 652 4.11 -0.89 29.34
CA PRO A 652 4.03 0.53 28.94
C PRO A 652 3.24 0.80 27.66
N ILE A 653 3.19 -0.18 26.74
CA ILE A 653 2.39 -0.12 25.51
C ILE A 653 0.90 0.15 25.77
N ALA A 654 0.39 -0.20 26.96
CA ALA A 654 -0.98 0.11 27.39
C ALA A 654 -1.29 1.62 27.36
N GLN A 655 -0.28 2.48 27.55
CA GLN A 655 -0.44 3.93 27.50
C GLN A 655 -0.42 4.50 26.07
N GLN A 656 0.13 3.74 25.11
CA GLN A 656 0.27 4.16 23.71
C GLN A 656 -0.92 3.72 22.84
N VAL A 657 -1.59 2.64 23.23
CA VAL A 657 -2.76 2.08 22.54
C VAL A 657 -4.04 2.78 23.00
N SER A 658 -4.99 3.01 22.07
CA SER A 658 -6.28 3.61 22.41
C SER A 658 -7.03 2.83 23.49
N ASP A 659 -7.66 3.60 24.39
CA ASP A 659 -8.58 3.12 25.41
C ASP A 659 -9.90 2.59 24.84
N ARG A 660 -10.17 2.72 23.54
CA ARG A 660 -11.41 2.26 22.89
C ARG A 660 -11.13 1.23 21.79
N ILE A 661 -11.94 0.18 21.73
CA ILE A 661 -11.92 -0.77 20.61
C ILE A 661 -13.00 -0.43 19.58
N LEU A 662 -12.55 -0.11 18.37
CA LEU A 662 -13.36 0.23 17.21
C LEU A 662 -13.58 -1.02 16.34
N LEU A 663 -14.82 -1.53 16.33
CA LEU A 663 -15.21 -2.74 15.58
C LEU A 663 -15.85 -2.46 14.21
N ASN A 664 -16.15 -1.21 13.88
CA ASN A 664 -16.92 -0.86 12.69
C ASN A 664 -18.26 -1.62 12.62
N SER A 665 -18.94 -1.77 13.76
CA SER A 665 -20.20 -2.52 13.91
C SER A 665 -21.10 -1.90 14.99
N GLY A 666 -22.36 -2.33 15.07
CA GLY A 666 -23.38 -1.70 15.92
C GLY A 666 -24.08 -0.52 15.23
N ASP A 667 -24.79 0.32 15.96
CA ASP A 667 -25.52 1.45 15.35
C ASP A 667 -24.68 2.72 15.21
N VAL A 668 -23.87 3.02 16.23
CA VAL A 668 -23.10 4.27 16.36
C VAL A 668 -21.70 3.98 16.89
N GLN A 669 -20.72 4.75 16.42
CA GLN A 669 -19.34 4.67 16.85
C GLN A 669 -18.77 6.08 17.08
N VAL A 670 -17.77 6.17 17.97
CA VAL A 670 -17.05 7.42 18.26
C VAL A 670 -15.57 7.19 18.05
N ALA A 671 -14.97 7.94 17.13
CA ALA A 671 -13.53 7.99 16.89
C ALA A 671 -12.99 9.37 17.28
N SER A 672 -11.71 9.49 17.60
CA SER A 672 -11.14 10.75 18.08
C SER A 672 -9.71 10.97 17.61
N THR A 673 -9.29 12.23 17.65
CA THR A 673 -7.90 12.68 17.49
C THR A 673 -7.60 13.79 18.49
N THR A 674 -6.31 14.06 18.71
CA THR A 674 -5.83 15.18 19.53
C THR A 674 -4.97 16.08 18.67
N VAL A 675 -5.37 17.35 18.53
CA VAL A 675 -4.65 18.38 17.79
C VAL A 675 -4.30 19.53 18.73
N LEU A 676 -3.01 19.76 18.95
CA LEU A 676 -2.50 20.79 19.87
C LEU A 676 -3.11 20.65 21.29
N GLY A 677 -3.25 19.41 21.77
CA GLY A 677 -3.88 19.10 23.06
C GLY A 677 -5.41 19.13 23.09
N MET A 678 -6.08 19.72 22.10
CA MET A 678 -7.54 19.68 21.99
C MET A 678 -8.00 18.34 21.42
N THR A 679 -8.94 17.68 22.09
CA THR A 679 -9.54 16.44 21.60
C THR A 679 -10.71 16.73 20.65
N VAL A 680 -10.63 16.22 19.42
CA VAL A 680 -11.76 16.24 18.48
C VAL A 680 -12.37 14.85 18.44
N GLU A 681 -13.66 14.73 18.77
CA GLU A 681 -14.38 13.47 18.67
C GLU A 681 -15.41 13.52 17.54
N VAL A 682 -15.41 12.49 16.70
CA VAL A 682 -16.36 12.30 15.61
C VAL A 682 -17.29 11.14 15.95
N THR A 683 -18.59 11.44 16.07
CA THR A 683 -19.66 10.45 16.24
C THR A 683 -20.34 10.20 14.90
N SER A 684 -20.45 8.94 14.48
CA SER A 684 -21.06 8.57 13.21
C SER A 684 -21.85 7.26 13.31
N ALA A 685 -22.79 7.07 12.37
CA ALA A 685 -23.38 5.75 12.15
C ALA A 685 -22.31 4.79 11.60
N THR A 686 -22.47 3.49 11.80
CA THR A 686 -21.49 2.50 11.34
C THR A 686 -21.71 2.07 9.89
N THR A 687 -22.40 2.84 9.05
CA THR A 687 -22.50 2.55 7.60
C THR A 687 -21.12 2.73 6.93
N ASN A 688 -20.89 2.11 5.76
CA ASN A 688 -19.61 2.27 5.05
C ASN A 688 -19.31 3.75 4.76
N LEU A 689 -20.32 4.51 4.31
CA LEU A 689 -20.19 5.92 3.99
C LEU A 689 -19.83 6.75 5.22
N SER A 690 -20.60 6.63 6.31
CA SER A 690 -20.38 7.38 7.54
C SER A 690 -19.02 7.08 8.19
N LEU A 691 -18.56 5.83 8.12
CA LEU A 691 -17.23 5.45 8.62
C LEU A 691 -16.11 6.05 7.75
N LEU A 692 -16.20 5.98 6.42
CA LEU A 692 -15.23 6.61 5.54
C LEU A 692 -15.13 8.12 5.83
N ILE A 693 -16.25 8.83 5.92
CA ILE A 693 -16.27 10.27 6.21
C ILE A 693 -15.63 10.56 7.57
N ALA A 694 -15.93 9.76 8.60
CA ALA A 694 -15.34 9.96 9.92
C ALA A 694 -13.82 9.88 9.89
N GLN A 695 -13.29 8.86 9.21
CA GLN A 695 -11.84 8.66 9.05
C GLN A 695 -11.21 9.79 8.22
N THR A 696 -11.85 10.20 7.12
CA THR A 696 -11.37 11.30 6.26
C THR A 696 -11.39 12.64 6.99
N VAL A 697 -12.42 12.94 7.79
CA VAL A 697 -12.49 14.17 8.60
C VAL A 697 -11.38 14.20 9.64
N LEU A 698 -11.17 13.10 10.37
CA LEU A 698 -10.10 13.00 11.38
C LEU A 698 -8.71 13.14 10.74
N GLY A 699 -8.45 12.42 9.64
CA GLY A 699 -7.18 12.53 8.92
C GLY A 699 -6.95 13.92 8.31
N SER A 700 -8.01 14.60 7.85
CA SER A 700 -7.93 15.95 7.30
C SER A 700 -7.63 16.99 8.38
N LEU A 701 -8.25 16.87 9.57
CA LEU A 701 -7.95 17.71 10.72
C LEU A 701 -6.47 17.56 11.11
N GLU A 702 -5.99 16.33 11.25
CA GLU A 702 -4.60 16.07 11.57
C GLU A 702 -3.64 16.62 10.50
N ALA A 703 -3.91 16.37 9.21
CA ALA A 703 -3.08 16.88 8.12
C ALA A 703 -3.05 18.41 8.06
N PHE A 704 -4.17 19.07 8.34
CA PHE A 704 -4.29 20.53 8.38
C PHE A 704 -3.56 21.13 9.58
N PHE A 705 -3.73 20.57 10.78
CA PHE A 705 -3.16 21.10 12.02
C PHE A 705 -1.71 20.68 12.27
N ALA A 706 -1.15 19.75 11.50
CA ALA A 706 0.15 19.12 11.76
C ALA A 706 1.31 20.11 12.01
N THR A 707 1.30 21.23 11.31
CA THR A 707 2.36 22.25 11.35
C THR A 707 1.91 23.52 12.06
N VAL A 708 0.63 23.62 12.44
CA VAL A 708 0.05 24.74 13.18
C VAL A 708 0.63 24.82 14.60
N ILE A 709 1.14 23.71 15.13
CA ILE A 709 1.80 23.63 16.45
C ILE A 709 3.06 24.49 16.56
N GLU A 710 3.73 24.77 15.44
CA GLU A 710 4.89 25.67 15.37
C GLU A 710 4.50 27.14 15.15
N GLN A 711 3.19 27.40 15.02
CA GLN A 711 2.63 28.73 14.76
C GLN A 711 2.00 29.32 16.04
N ARG A 712 1.77 30.64 16.06
CA ARG A 712 1.11 31.34 17.19
C ARG A 712 -0.41 31.13 17.20
N ALA A 713 -0.85 29.88 17.23
CA ALA A 713 -2.26 29.49 17.35
C ALA A 713 -2.44 28.55 18.55
N ALA A 714 -3.43 28.81 19.38
CA ALA A 714 -3.68 28.02 20.59
C ALA A 714 -5.18 27.69 20.73
N PRO A 715 -5.54 26.42 20.97
CA PRO A 715 -6.93 26.08 21.23
C PRO A 715 -7.39 26.65 22.58
N HIS A 716 -8.62 27.16 22.62
CA HIS A 716 -9.24 27.70 23.85
C HIS A 716 -10.25 26.74 24.50
N THR A 717 -10.46 25.56 23.91
CA THR A 717 -11.35 24.50 24.42
C THR A 717 -10.61 23.18 24.49
N GLU A 718 -10.98 22.34 25.46
CA GLU A 718 -10.41 21.00 25.67
C GLU A 718 -10.96 19.99 24.65
N ARG A 719 -12.20 20.20 24.19
CA ARG A 719 -12.92 19.24 23.35
C ARG A 719 -13.79 19.92 22.30
N PHE A 720 -13.80 19.35 21.10
CA PHE A 720 -14.70 19.70 20.00
C PHE A 720 -15.43 18.44 19.53
N LEU A 721 -16.76 18.48 19.43
CA LEU A 721 -17.57 17.33 19.04
C LEU A 721 -18.09 17.50 17.61
N ILE A 722 -17.91 16.51 16.77
CA ILE A 722 -18.46 16.48 15.41
C ILE A 722 -19.41 15.30 15.30
N ARG A 723 -20.61 15.53 14.75
CA ARG A 723 -21.58 14.48 14.45
C ARG A 723 -21.77 14.38 12.94
N ILE A 724 -21.61 13.18 12.38
CA ILE A 724 -21.88 12.90 10.97
C ILE A 724 -23.31 12.35 10.83
N VAL A 725 -24.07 12.93 9.91
CA VAL A 725 -25.44 12.54 9.60
C VAL A 725 -25.62 12.43 8.09
N GLU A 726 -26.11 11.29 7.62
CA GLU A 726 -26.43 11.10 6.20
C GLU A 726 -27.76 11.77 5.82
N VAL A 727 -27.70 12.67 4.84
CA VAL A 727 -28.83 13.48 4.36
C VAL A 727 -29.19 13.17 2.91
N GLY A 728 -30.40 13.55 2.49
CA GLY A 728 -30.92 13.33 1.14
C GLY A 728 -30.64 14.46 0.14
N GLY A 729 -29.85 15.48 0.50
CA GLY A 729 -29.42 16.55 -0.43
C GLY A 729 -28.21 16.13 -1.28
N ASP A 730 -27.72 17.05 -2.12
CA ASP A 730 -26.62 16.77 -3.08
C ASP A 730 -25.26 17.35 -2.65
N VAL A 731 -25.24 18.28 -1.68
CA VAL A 731 -24.04 19.00 -1.25
C VAL A 731 -23.78 18.76 0.24
N PRO A 732 -22.53 18.49 0.65
CA PRO A 732 -22.18 18.35 2.06
C PRO A 732 -22.24 19.70 2.77
N SER A 733 -22.59 19.68 4.06
CA SER A 733 -22.71 20.88 4.89
C SER A 733 -22.07 20.67 6.25
N PHE A 734 -21.54 21.73 6.83
CA PHE A 734 -20.99 21.75 8.17
C PHE A 734 -21.52 22.95 8.94
N ASP A 735 -22.42 22.67 9.88
CA ASP A 735 -23.03 23.65 10.77
C ASP A 735 -22.38 23.55 12.16
N VAL A 736 -21.93 24.68 12.71
CA VAL A 736 -21.19 24.72 13.98
C VAL A 736 -21.94 25.56 15.00
N ASP A 737 -22.33 24.90 16.09
CA ASP A 737 -22.74 25.55 17.33
C ASP A 737 -21.48 25.91 18.12
N VAL A 738 -20.93 27.10 17.84
CA VAL A 738 -19.74 27.65 18.51
C VAL A 738 -19.95 27.83 20.00
N MET A 739 -21.21 28.01 20.44
CA MET A 739 -21.49 28.01 21.85
C MET A 739 -21.14 26.65 22.39
N LYS A 740 -21.70 25.55 21.88
CA LYS A 740 -21.50 24.20 22.49
C LYS A 740 -20.21 23.51 22.08
N MET A 741 -19.39 24.12 21.23
CA MET A 741 -18.24 23.49 20.57
C MET A 741 -18.64 22.17 19.88
N ARG A 742 -19.80 22.19 19.20
CA ARG A 742 -20.35 21.05 18.47
C ARG A 742 -20.59 21.40 17.01
N GLY A 743 -20.19 20.53 16.11
CA GLY A 743 -20.48 20.62 14.68
C GLY A 743 -21.32 19.45 14.18
N THR A 744 -22.20 19.69 13.22
CA THR A 744 -22.94 18.65 12.50
C THR A 744 -22.55 18.67 11.03
N VAL A 745 -22.01 17.54 10.56
CA VAL A 745 -21.73 17.28 9.15
C VAL A 745 -22.95 16.60 8.53
N GLY A 746 -23.67 17.31 7.67
CA GLY A 746 -24.72 16.74 6.83
C GLY A 746 -24.12 16.22 5.53
N TRP A 747 -24.06 14.90 5.35
CA TRP A 747 -23.42 14.28 4.19
C TRP A 747 -24.42 13.62 3.21
N PRO A 748 -24.43 13.99 1.91
CA PRO A 748 -25.27 13.37 0.89
C PRO A 748 -25.08 11.85 0.77
N ARG A 749 -26.15 11.06 0.84
CA ARG A 749 -26.10 9.59 0.66
C ARG A 749 -25.54 9.15 -0.70
N THR A 750 -25.64 10.02 -1.71
CA THR A 750 -25.21 9.79 -3.10
C THR A 750 -23.77 10.22 -3.36
N LEU A 751 -23.15 10.99 -2.45
CA LEU A 751 -21.79 11.50 -2.59
C LEU A 751 -20.81 10.52 -1.95
N SER A 752 -20.06 9.78 -2.77
CA SER A 752 -19.04 8.86 -2.28
C SER A 752 -17.68 9.54 -2.30
N PRO A 753 -16.95 9.63 -1.18
CA PRO A 753 -15.60 10.21 -1.16
C PRO A 753 -14.58 9.37 -1.97
N SER A 754 -14.94 8.15 -2.36
CA SER A 754 -14.09 7.25 -3.15
C SER A 754 -14.24 7.47 -4.67
N ARG A 755 -15.23 8.24 -5.12
CA ARG A 755 -15.45 8.49 -6.57
C ARG A 755 -14.61 9.66 -7.05
N PHE A 756 -13.77 9.41 -8.05
CA PHE A 756 -12.85 10.41 -8.59
C PHE A 756 -13.53 11.72 -9.04
N PRO A 757 -14.64 11.72 -9.81
CA PRO A 757 -15.29 12.97 -10.25
C PRO A 757 -15.79 13.87 -9.10
N GLN A 758 -15.94 13.31 -7.90
CA GLN A 758 -16.45 14.01 -6.72
C GLN A 758 -15.32 14.46 -5.77
N GLN A 759 -14.08 14.02 -5.98
CA GLN A 759 -12.98 14.26 -5.04
C GLN A 759 -12.65 15.73 -4.84
N GLU A 760 -12.65 16.55 -5.89
CA GLU A 760 -12.39 17.99 -5.79
C GLU A 760 -13.43 18.69 -4.89
N SER A 761 -14.72 18.37 -5.09
CA SER A 761 -15.80 18.92 -4.26
C SER A 761 -15.71 18.49 -2.80
N VAL A 762 -15.29 17.24 -2.55
CA VAL A 762 -15.07 16.70 -1.22
C VAL A 762 -13.86 17.36 -0.56
N GLN A 763 -12.76 17.54 -1.28
CA GLN A 763 -11.56 18.21 -0.79
C GLN A 763 -11.87 19.65 -0.37
N HIS A 764 -12.60 20.39 -1.20
CA HIS A 764 -13.05 21.74 -0.87
C HIS A 764 -13.90 21.78 0.41
N PHE A 765 -14.85 20.84 0.56
CA PHE A 765 -15.64 20.73 1.78
C PHE A 765 -14.79 20.44 3.03
N LEU A 766 -13.80 19.54 2.92
CA LEU A 766 -12.90 19.23 4.03
C LEU A 766 -12.09 20.45 4.45
N MET A 767 -11.64 21.27 3.50
CA MET A 767 -10.93 22.53 3.79
C MET A 767 -11.83 23.55 4.51
N GLU A 768 -13.09 23.66 4.08
CA GLU A 768 -14.07 24.51 4.77
C GLU A 768 -14.31 24.04 6.21
N LEU A 769 -14.42 22.71 6.40
CA LEU A 769 -14.63 22.10 7.71
C LEU A 769 -13.44 22.37 8.65
N THR A 770 -12.20 22.11 8.21
CA THR A 770 -11.01 22.35 9.05
C THR A 770 -10.85 23.84 9.36
N GLY A 771 -11.10 24.72 8.39
CA GLY A 771 -11.10 26.18 8.60
C GLY A 771 -12.15 26.64 9.61
N LYS A 772 -13.36 26.07 9.58
CA LYS A 772 -14.41 26.35 10.58
C LYS A 772 -14.03 25.85 11.98
N VAL A 773 -13.39 24.69 12.10
CA VAL A 773 -12.87 24.20 13.40
C VAL A 773 -11.78 25.14 13.92
N LEU A 774 -10.83 25.56 13.07
CA LEU A 774 -9.80 26.53 13.41
C LEU A 774 -10.43 27.85 13.93
N ALA A 775 -11.35 28.43 13.18
CA ALA A 775 -12.01 29.70 13.54
C ALA A 775 -12.87 29.60 14.81
N SER A 776 -13.42 28.42 15.10
CA SER A 776 -14.33 28.23 16.23
C SER A 776 -13.60 27.91 17.54
N ALA A 777 -12.43 27.27 17.47
CA ALA A 777 -11.78 26.66 18.63
C ALA A 777 -10.42 27.26 19.00
N PHE A 778 -9.82 28.09 18.14
CA PHE A 778 -8.46 28.60 18.31
C PHE A 778 -8.43 30.12 18.45
N ILE A 779 -7.51 30.60 19.30
CA ILE A 779 -7.09 31.99 19.36
C ILE A 779 -5.87 32.13 18.45
N ILE A 780 -5.96 33.06 17.50
CA ILE A 780 -4.96 33.27 16.45
C ILE A 780 -4.66 34.76 16.38
N ASN A 781 -3.38 35.13 16.44
CA ASN A 781 -2.97 36.54 16.41
C ASN A 781 -3.16 37.17 15.01
N ASP A 782 -2.76 36.45 13.97
CA ASP A 782 -2.90 36.85 12.57
C ASP A 782 -3.41 35.67 11.73
N VAL A 783 -4.71 35.68 11.45
CA VAL A 783 -5.38 34.62 10.68
C VAL A 783 -4.89 34.62 9.23
N THR A 784 -4.67 35.80 8.64
CA THR A 784 -4.27 35.91 7.23
C THR A 784 -2.89 35.32 7.04
N SER A 785 -1.92 35.71 7.87
CA SER A 785 -0.56 35.18 7.80
C SER A 785 -0.51 33.66 8.05
N LEU A 786 -1.33 33.14 8.98
CA LEU A 786 -1.41 31.70 9.22
C LEU A 786 -1.94 30.95 7.99
N LEU A 787 -3.04 31.44 7.39
CA LEU A 787 -3.64 30.80 6.22
C LEU A 787 -2.73 30.87 5.00
N ASP A 788 -2.08 32.01 4.76
CA ASP A 788 -1.11 32.15 3.67
C ASP A 788 0.04 31.15 3.82
N SER A 789 0.59 31.00 5.04
CA SER A 789 1.64 30.02 5.32
C SER A 789 1.17 28.58 5.06
N LEU A 790 -0.02 28.21 5.52
CA LEU A 790 -0.55 26.85 5.35
C LEU A 790 -0.82 26.51 3.87
N TYR A 791 -1.41 27.44 3.10
CA TYR A 791 -1.84 27.18 1.73
C TYR A 791 -0.74 27.42 0.69
N VAL A 792 0.04 28.50 0.83
CA VAL A 792 1.07 28.86 -0.14
C VAL A 792 2.40 28.18 0.20
N ASP A 793 2.78 28.18 1.48
CA ASP A 793 4.11 27.73 1.90
C ASP A 793 4.18 26.29 2.38
N GLU A 794 3.06 25.56 2.54
CA GLU A 794 3.05 24.22 3.15
C GLU A 794 2.19 23.18 2.43
N GLU A 795 1.61 23.51 1.27
CA GLU A 795 0.85 22.59 0.40
C GLU A 795 -0.19 21.76 1.18
N VAL A 796 -0.91 22.38 2.12
CA VAL A 796 -1.97 21.71 2.91
C VAL A 796 -3.02 21.05 2.01
N GLN A 797 -3.33 21.65 0.86
CA GLN A 797 -4.24 21.05 -0.13
C GLN A 797 -3.72 19.71 -0.62
N GLY A 798 -2.44 19.62 -0.98
CA GLY A 798 -1.79 18.38 -1.38
C GLY A 798 -1.87 17.33 -0.28
N ARG A 799 -1.61 17.71 0.97
CA ARG A 799 -1.74 16.82 2.14
C ARG A 799 -3.16 16.27 2.30
N MET A 800 -4.18 17.11 2.17
CA MET A 800 -5.58 16.70 2.27
C MET A 800 -6.03 15.81 1.10
N ALA A 801 -5.54 16.06 -0.11
CA ALA A 801 -5.81 15.19 -1.27
C ALA A 801 -5.29 13.75 -1.01
N MET A 802 -4.13 13.63 -0.36
CA MET A 802 -3.57 12.32 0.01
C MET A 802 -4.42 11.59 1.06
N ILE A 803 -4.99 12.32 2.04
CA ILE A 803 -5.95 11.74 2.99
C ILE A 803 -7.18 11.19 2.27
N LEU A 804 -7.69 11.92 1.28
CA LEU A 804 -8.85 11.49 0.50
C LEU A 804 -8.54 10.26 -0.37
N ALA A 805 -7.33 10.17 -0.93
CA ALA A 805 -6.89 9.02 -1.72
C ALA A 805 -6.96 7.71 -0.91
N ALA A 806 -6.74 7.76 0.42
CA ALA A 806 -6.78 6.60 1.30
C ALA A 806 -8.12 5.83 1.25
N CYS A 807 -9.24 6.50 0.94
CA CYS A 807 -10.53 5.84 0.74
C CYS A 807 -10.46 4.80 -0.39
N THR A 808 -9.86 5.18 -1.52
CA THR A 808 -9.65 4.27 -2.66
C THR A 808 -8.53 3.27 -2.41
N SER A 809 -7.46 3.69 -1.71
CA SER A 809 -6.33 2.82 -1.37
C SER A 809 -6.74 1.67 -0.45
N TYR A 810 -7.60 1.93 0.53
CA TYR A 810 -8.12 0.88 1.40
C TYR A 810 -8.88 -0.18 0.62
N HIS A 811 -9.75 0.25 -0.32
CA HIS A 811 -10.48 -0.68 -1.19
C HIS A 811 -9.55 -1.56 -2.02
N ARG A 812 -8.42 -1.01 -2.51
CA ARG A 812 -7.40 -1.79 -3.23
C ARG A 812 -6.76 -2.88 -2.39
N ILE A 813 -6.53 -2.61 -1.10
CA ILE A 813 -5.89 -3.56 -0.17
C ILE A 813 -6.90 -4.63 0.30
N ALA A 814 -8.11 -4.22 0.69
CA ALA A 814 -9.09 -5.07 1.36
C ALA A 814 -10.16 -5.68 0.43
N GLY A 815 -10.25 -5.20 -0.82
CA GLY A 815 -11.33 -5.52 -1.75
C GLY A 815 -12.71 -5.00 -1.30
N ARG A 816 -12.74 -3.99 -0.42
CA ARG A 816 -13.94 -3.39 0.18
C ARG A 816 -13.61 -2.04 0.82
N ASP A 817 -14.63 -1.23 1.06
CA ASP A 817 -14.43 0.12 1.60
C ASP A 817 -14.06 0.17 3.10
N VAL A 818 -14.59 -0.78 3.88
CA VAL A 818 -14.35 -0.87 5.33
C VAL A 818 -14.38 -2.35 5.75
N SER A 819 -13.43 -2.78 6.57
CA SER A 819 -13.44 -4.11 7.18
C SER A 819 -14.22 -4.15 8.49
N ARG A 820 -14.86 -5.28 8.74
CA ARG A 820 -15.64 -5.58 9.95
C ARG A 820 -15.41 -7.02 10.39
N PRO A 821 -15.64 -7.36 11.66
CA PRO A 821 -15.45 -8.72 12.15
C PRO A 821 -16.20 -9.80 11.37
N GLU A 822 -17.39 -9.48 10.83
CA GLU A 822 -18.21 -10.39 10.03
C GLU A 822 -17.49 -10.87 8.75
N ASN A 823 -16.46 -10.15 8.31
CA ASN A 823 -15.65 -10.58 7.18
C ASN A 823 -14.86 -11.86 7.42
N TRP A 824 -14.65 -12.24 8.68
CA TRP A 824 -14.00 -13.47 9.09
C TRP A 824 -14.97 -14.49 9.68
N GLN A 825 -16.28 -14.37 9.40
CA GLN A 825 -17.30 -15.25 9.98
C GLN A 825 -17.00 -16.75 9.80
N ASN A 826 -16.40 -17.12 8.67
CA ASN A 826 -16.03 -18.51 8.36
C ASN A 826 -14.91 -19.09 9.26
N ARG A 827 -14.22 -18.24 10.03
CA ARG A 827 -13.17 -18.64 10.99
C ARG A 827 -13.71 -18.78 12.40
N ILE A 828 -14.90 -18.23 12.69
CA ILE A 828 -15.53 -18.24 14.01
C ILE A 828 -16.29 -19.57 14.17
N ARG A 829 -15.90 -20.40 15.13
CA ARG A 829 -16.50 -21.72 15.40
C ARG A 829 -17.43 -21.67 16.61
N SER A 830 -17.07 -20.89 17.61
CA SER A 830 -17.69 -20.80 18.92
C SER A 830 -17.82 -19.33 19.38
N THR A 831 -18.62 -19.11 20.41
CA THR A 831 -18.73 -17.80 21.06
C THR A 831 -18.48 -17.93 22.56
N TYR A 832 -17.72 -16.98 23.10
CA TYR A 832 -17.19 -16.98 24.47
C TYR A 832 -17.71 -15.76 25.25
N PRO A 833 -19.00 -15.73 25.65
CA PRO A 833 -19.52 -14.63 26.45
C PRO A 833 -18.82 -14.55 27.82
N PRO A 834 -18.53 -13.36 28.37
CA PRO A 834 -17.86 -13.22 29.66
C PRO A 834 -18.57 -13.97 30.81
N ARG A 835 -17.81 -14.71 31.62
CA ARG A 835 -18.29 -15.51 32.76
C ARG A 835 -17.90 -14.84 34.09
N PRO A 836 -18.86 -14.50 34.97
CA PRO A 836 -18.55 -14.04 36.33
C PRO A 836 -18.27 -15.23 37.29
N PRO A 837 -17.39 -15.07 38.31
CA PRO A 837 -16.56 -13.90 38.56
C PRO A 837 -15.41 -13.77 37.57
N ARG A 838 -15.16 -12.56 37.09
CA ARG A 838 -14.00 -12.28 36.22
C ARG A 838 -12.74 -12.10 37.07
N PRO A 839 -11.56 -12.50 36.58
CA PRO A 839 -10.30 -12.17 37.23
C PRO A 839 -10.12 -10.65 37.34
N GLN A 840 -9.66 -10.18 38.49
CA GLN A 840 -9.26 -8.78 38.68
C GLN A 840 -7.74 -8.75 38.78
N LEU A 841 -7.09 -8.12 37.80
CA LEU A 841 -5.64 -8.01 37.77
C LEU A 841 -5.22 -6.72 38.50
N GLU A 842 -4.30 -6.86 39.45
CA GLU A 842 -3.63 -5.70 40.06
C GLU A 842 -2.63 -5.10 39.07
N ARG A 843 -2.61 -3.77 38.95
CA ARG A 843 -1.60 -3.09 38.14
C ARG A 843 -0.25 -3.14 38.82
N ILE A 844 0.77 -3.48 38.06
CA ILE A 844 2.16 -3.50 38.49
C ILE A 844 2.82 -2.22 38.01
N ASP A 845 3.28 -1.40 38.94
CA ASP A 845 4.07 -0.21 38.61
C ASP A 845 5.48 -0.64 38.20
N PHE A 846 5.83 -0.38 36.94
CA PHE A 846 7.20 -0.50 36.48
C PHE A 846 7.94 0.81 36.80
N PRO A 847 9.18 0.76 37.32
CA PRO A 847 10.01 1.96 37.43
C PRO A 847 10.16 2.53 36.02
N VAL A 848 9.71 3.77 35.84
CA VAL A 848 9.94 4.52 34.61
C VAL A 848 11.45 4.69 34.49
N SER A 849 12.08 3.94 33.59
CA SER A 849 13.40 4.34 33.11
C SER A 849 13.20 5.69 32.43
N PRO A 850 14.04 6.70 32.68
CA PRO A 850 14.14 7.82 31.76
C PRO A 850 14.29 7.20 30.36
N ASP A 851 13.44 7.58 29.41
CA ASP A 851 13.61 7.12 28.04
C ASP A 851 15.03 7.54 27.61
N GLU A 852 15.85 6.61 27.09
CA GLU A 852 17.19 6.96 26.57
C GLU A 852 17.08 7.98 25.40
N ASP A 853 15.88 8.16 24.83
CA ASP A 853 15.54 9.19 23.84
C ASP A 853 15.29 10.59 24.45
N ASP A 854 15.17 10.73 25.77
CA ASP A 854 14.97 12.02 26.45
C ASP A 854 16.30 12.66 26.94
N GLU A 855 17.43 11.95 26.89
CA GLU A 855 18.74 12.48 27.31
C GLU A 855 19.50 13.25 26.23
N GLU A 856 19.04 13.26 24.97
CA GLU A 856 19.60 14.10 23.91
C GLU A 856 18.69 15.31 23.61
N ASP A 857 19.25 16.52 23.70
CA ASP A 857 18.66 17.84 23.43
C ASP A 857 17.77 18.49 24.50
N THR A 858 18.41 18.91 25.60
CA THR A 858 17.91 19.96 26.52
C THR A 858 18.22 21.39 26.04
N SER A 859 18.57 21.62 24.77
CA SER A 859 19.06 22.94 24.29
C SER A 859 18.14 23.72 23.34
N ASP A 860 16.91 23.27 23.11
CA ASP A 860 15.98 23.93 22.19
C ASP A 860 15.01 24.87 22.92
N ASP A 861 15.54 25.99 23.40
CA ASP A 861 14.78 27.15 23.86
C ASP A 861 14.51 28.10 22.68
N ASP A 862 13.27 28.56 22.52
CA ASP A 862 12.80 29.51 21.50
C ASP A 862 13.46 30.90 21.57
N GLY A 863 14.45 31.08 22.44
CA GLY A 863 15.00 32.37 22.86
C GLY A 863 14.05 33.19 23.74
N ILE A 864 12.93 32.59 24.19
CA ILE A 864 11.87 33.22 25.01
C ILE A 864 11.57 32.38 26.28
N GLY A 865 12.31 31.30 26.54
CA GLY A 865 12.15 30.45 27.71
C GLY A 865 10.95 29.48 27.66
N ARG A 866 10.46 29.11 26.47
CA ARG A 866 9.32 28.19 26.30
C ARG A 866 9.79 26.85 25.70
N PRO A 867 9.35 25.69 26.22
CA PRO A 867 9.68 24.41 25.61
C PRO A 867 8.97 24.26 24.26
N ARG A 868 9.70 23.91 23.20
CA ARG A 868 9.10 23.56 21.91
C ARG A 868 8.16 22.36 22.05
N PRO A 869 6.91 22.43 21.55
CA PRO A 869 5.99 21.31 21.64
C PRO A 869 6.53 20.13 20.81
N ARG A 870 6.86 19.01 21.46
CA ARG A 870 7.39 17.83 20.76
C ARG A 870 6.30 16.97 20.13
N ASN A 871 5.04 17.04 20.56
CA ASN A 871 3.95 16.20 20.04
C ASN A 871 2.59 16.84 20.32
N HIS A 872 1.61 16.71 19.41
CA HIS A 872 0.26 17.25 19.61
C HIS A 872 -0.48 16.64 20.82
N ARG A 873 -0.14 15.41 21.22
CA ARG A 873 -0.72 14.69 22.38
C ARG A 873 -0.02 15.00 23.69
N GLN A 874 1.20 15.51 23.63
CA GLN A 874 1.96 15.94 24.81
C GLN A 874 1.62 17.39 25.20
N MET A 875 0.75 18.07 24.47
CA MET A 875 0.19 19.36 24.91
C MET A 875 -1.05 19.16 25.77
N GLY A 876 -1.16 19.91 26.86
CA GLY A 876 -2.38 20.00 27.65
C GLY A 876 -3.22 21.22 27.28
N VAL A 877 -4.54 21.08 27.24
CA VAL A 877 -5.46 22.23 27.25
C VAL A 877 -6.31 22.11 28.50
N ARG A 878 -6.36 23.17 29.31
CA ARG A 878 -7.27 23.27 30.46
C ARG A 878 -8.02 24.58 30.40
N SER A 879 -9.32 24.52 30.19
CA SER A 879 -10.14 25.73 30.03
C SER A 879 -11.50 25.61 30.69
N VAL A 880 -11.70 26.43 31.72
CA VAL A 880 -13.03 26.79 32.24
C VAL A 880 -13.63 28.00 31.52
N ILE A 881 -12.86 28.68 30.67
CA ILE A 881 -13.31 29.85 29.93
C ILE A 881 -13.85 29.43 28.57
N ASP A 882 -15.18 29.42 28.45
CA ASP A 882 -15.82 29.37 27.13
C ASP A 882 -15.72 30.74 26.45
N LEU A 883 -14.77 30.89 25.53
CA LEU A 883 -14.46 32.18 24.93
C LEU A 883 -15.68 32.85 24.29
N HIS A 884 -16.54 32.09 23.61
CA HIS A 884 -17.74 32.59 22.93
C HIS A 884 -18.83 33.02 23.92
N ALA A 885 -19.11 32.20 24.93
CA ALA A 885 -20.10 32.53 25.96
C ALA A 885 -19.66 33.75 26.78
N TRP A 886 -18.37 33.85 27.12
CA TRP A 886 -17.81 35.01 27.82
C TRP A 886 -17.86 36.30 26.99
N ASN A 887 -17.56 36.22 25.69
CA ASN A 887 -17.70 37.35 24.77
C ASN A 887 -19.16 37.80 24.65
N GLN A 888 -20.11 36.86 24.57
CA GLN A 888 -21.55 37.16 24.54
C GLN A 888 -22.03 37.78 25.86
N ALA A 889 -21.61 37.21 26.99
CA ALA A 889 -22.03 37.65 28.33
C ALA A 889 -21.60 39.10 28.64
N LYS A 890 -20.47 39.54 28.06
CA LYS A 890 -19.83 40.84 28.32
C LYS A 890 -19.67 41.10 29.82
N TRP A 891 -18.61 40.55 30.40
CA TRP A 891 -18.28 40.76 31.81
C TRP A 891 -17.96 42.23 32.09
N LYS A 892 -18.57 42.80 33.14
CA LYS A 892 -18.51 44.24 33.49
C LYS A 892 -18.02 44.53 34.90
N GLY A 893 -18.05 43.56 35.81
CA GLY A 893 -17.61 43.80 37.18
C GLY A 893 -17.70 42.59 38.09
N ALA A 894 -17.24 42.78 39.32
CA ALA A 894 -17.48 41.87 40.42
C ALA A 894 -18.27 42.59 41.53
N GLY A 895 -19.31 41.93 42.04
CA GLY A 895 -20.09 42.36 43.20
C GLY A 895 -19.83 41.44 44.39
N TYR A 896 -20.06 41.96 45.60
CA TYR A 896 -19.92 41.18 46.83
C TYR A 896 -21.19 41.29 47.67
N LEU A 897 -21.75 40.16 48.08
CA LEU A 897 -22.93 40.10 48.93
C LEU A 897 -22.60 39.40 50.24
N GLN A 898 -23.17 39.93 51.32
CA GLN A 898 -23.09 39.32 52.64
C GLN A 898 -24.50 38.92 53.08
N PHE A 899 -24.66 37.66 53.45
CA PHE A 899 -25.90 37.13 54.01
C PHE A 899 -25.82 37.15 55.55
N GLN A 900 -26.75 36.44 56.22
CA GLN A 900 -26.71 36.27 57.67
C GLN A 900 -25.37 35.61 58.11
N PRO A 901 -24.91 35.83 59.36
CA PRO A 901 -23.55 35.47 59.80
C PRO A 901 -23.15 34.01 59.60
N ASP A 902 -24.10 33.09 59.55
CA ASP A 902 -23.88 31.63 59.42
C ASP A 902 -23.88 31.14 57.96
N TYR A 903 -24.08 32.02 56.98
CA TYR A 903 -24.14 31.67 55.56
C TYR A 903 -22.91 32.18 54.79
N PRO A 904 -22.35 31.38 53.85
CA PRO A 904 -21.21 31.79 53.00
C PRO A 904 -21.50 33.11 52.27
N PRO A 905 -20.56 34.07 52.23
CA PRO A 905 -20.76 35.27 51.42
C PRO A 905 -20.82 34.91 49.92
N ALA A 906 -21.23 35.85 49.07
CA ALA A 906 -21.20 35.66 47.62
C ALA A 906 -20.25 36.62 46.88
N LEU A 907 -19.53 36.07 45.91
CA LEU A 907 -18.86 36.79 44.83
C LEU A 907 -19.72 36.68 43.58
N VAL A 908 -20.18 37.84 43.09
CA VAL A 908 -21.05 37.94 41.93
C VAL A 908 -20.23 38.38 40.73
N LEU A 909 -20.23 37.61 39.64
CA LEU A 909 -19.72 38.08 38.35
C LEU A 909 -20.84 38.83 37.63
N LEU A 910 -20.65 40.14 37.38
CA LEU A 910 -21.64 41.03 36.80
C LEU A 910 -21.49 41.09 35.27
N PHE A 911 -22.54 40.72 34.55
CA PHE A 911 -22.58 40.64 33.09
C PHE A 911 -23.64 41.58 32.50
N GLU A 912 -23.48 41.99 31.25
CA GLU A 912 -24.48 42.79 30.52
C GLU A 912 -25.56 41.87 29.91
N ASN A 913 -25.16 40.72 29.37
CA ASN A 913 -26.05 39.80 28.67
C ASN A 913 -26.43 38.60 29.53
N ARG A 914 -27.74 38.40 29.75
CA ARG A 914 -28.28 37.31 30.56
C ARG A 914 -28.00 35.93 29.99
N GLU A 915 -28.27 35.73 28.71
CA GLU A 915 -28.16 34.41 28.07
C GLU A 915 -26.71 33.89 28.11
N GLY A 916 -25.74 34.75 27.81
CA GLY A 916 -24.31 34.42 27.93
C GLY A 916 -23.91 34.06 29.35
N ALA A 917 -24.40 34.80 30.36
CA ALA A 917 -24.12 34.53 31.77
C ALA A 917 -24.72 33.19 32.24
N ILE A 918 -25.96 32.87 31.82
CA ILE A 918 -26.60 31.58 32.08
C ILE A 918 -25.77 30.45 31.47
N ASN A 919 -25.40 30.57 30.19
CA ASN A 919 -24.62 29.56 29.48
C ASN A 919 -23.28 29.24 30.16
N ILE A 920 -22.58 30.24 30.72
CA ILE A 920 -21.32 30.02 31.45
C ILE A 920 -21.56 29.16 32.70
N PHE A 921 -22.53 29.56 33.54
CA PHE A 921 -22.74 28.93 34.83
C PHE A 921 -23.46 27.58 34.74
N GLU A 922 -24.40 27.40 33.81
CA GLU A 922 -25.01 26.09 33.55
C GLU A 922 -23.96 25.07 33.16
N ARG A 923 -23.00 25.44 32.30
CA ARG A 923 -21.93 24.53 31.88
C ARG A 923 -20.94 24.21 32.98
N TRP A 924 -20.57 25.20 33.79
CA TRP A 924 -19.75 24.92 34.97
C TRP A 924 -20.47 23.96 35.91
N ARG A 925 -21.79 24.08 36.08
CA ARG A 925 -22.57 23.13 36.88
C ARG A 925 -22.71 21.76 36.22
N GLU A 926 -22.85 21.70 34.90
CA GLU A 926 -22.84 20.43 34.16
C GLU A 926 -21.49 19.71 34.27
N ARG A 927 -20.37 20.45 34.26
CA ARG A 927 -19.01 19.89 34.32
C ARG A 927 -18.55 19.58 35.75
N PHE A 928 -18.83 20.47 36.70
CA PHE A 928 -18.22 20.46 38.04
C PHE A 928 -19.24 20.31 39.17
N GLY A 929 -20.55 20.35 38.86
CA GLY A 929 -21.61 20.26 39.85
C GLY A 929 -21.95 21.58 40.52
N ILE A 930 -22.84 21.52 41.52
CA ILE A 930 -23.26 22.68 42.34
C ILE A 930 -22.15 23.06 43.35
N VAL A 931 -21.32 22.10 43.72
CA VAL A 931 -20.13 22.27 44.55
C VAL A 931 -18.93 21.93 43.68
N ASP A 932 -18.03 22.88 43.47
CA ASP A 932 -16.81 22.65 42.71
C ASP A 932 -15.77 21.96 43.60
N GLU A 933 -15.97 20.66 43.87
CA GLU A 933 -15.19 19.89 44.85
C GLU A 933 -13.69 19.84 44.55
N ARG A 934 -13.32 19.92 43.27
CA ARG A 934 -11.94 19.92 42.80
C ARG A 934 -11.40 21.32 42.52
N GLU A 935 -12.19 22.35 42.81
CA GLU A 935 -11.87 23.76 42.60
C GLU A 935 -11.39 24.08 41.17
N GLU A 936 -12.00 23.43 40.16
CA GLU A 936 -11.63 23.54 38.74
C GLU A 936 -11.75 24.99 38.23
N VAL A 937 -12.74 25.75 38.71
CA VAL A 937 -12.87 27.19 38.42
C VAL A 937 -12.02 27.98 39.40
N ARG A 938 -10.84 28.42 38.98
CA ARG A 938 -9.91 29.18 39.82
C ARG A 938 -10.20 30.68 39.74
N LEU A 939 -10.42 31.30 40.90
CA LEU A 939 -10.59 32.74 41.07
C LEU A 939 -9.39 33.35 41.80
N ALA A 940 -8.83 34.41 41.22
CA ALA A 940 -7.74 35.19 41.80
C ALA A 940 -8.11 36.67 41.91
N ILE A 941 -7.73 37.30 43.02
CA ILE A 941 -7.82 38.74 43.26
C ILE A 941 -6.42 39.30 43.41
N ILE A 942 -6.01 40.15 42.46
CA ILE A 942 -4.69 40.78 42.39
C ILE A 942 -4.82 42.23 42.87
N ARG A 943 -4.22 42.56 44.01
CA ARG A 943 -4.30 43.89 44.63
C ARG A 943 -3.05 44.71 44.40
N ASN A 944 -3.14 46.01 44.69
CA ASN A 944 -2.03 46.97 44.59
C ASN A 944 -1.41 47.02 43.19
N ILE A 945 -2.26 47.00 42.16
CA ILE A 945 -1.83 47.08 40.75
C ILE A 945 -1.30 48.48 40.44
N PHE A 946 -2.01 49.51 40.91
CA PHE A 946 -1.65 50.90 40.71
C PHE A 946 -1.26 51.54 42.06
N PRO A 947 -0.01 52.01 42.22
CA PRO A 947 0.42 52.66 43.46
C PRO A 947 -0.42 53.90 43.84
N GLU A 948 -0.91 54.63 42.84
CA GLU A 948 -1.72 55.84 43.03
C GLU A 948 -3.18 55.53 43.43
N HIS A 949 -3.64 54.31 43.18
CA HIS A 949 -5.01 53.87 43.47
C HIS A 949 -5.02 52.51 44.22
N PRO A 950 -4.72 52.50 45.53
CA PRO A 950 -4.59 51.26 46.32
C PRO A 950 -5.86 50.41 46.40
N ALA A 951 -7.04 51.02 46.22
CA ALA A 951 -8.33 50.33 46.23
C ALA A 951 -8.61 49.57 44.92
N HIS A 952 -7.85 49.83 43.85
CA HIS A 952 -8.03 49.13 42.57
C HIS A 952 -7.40 47.74 42.63
N TYR A 953 -8.11 46.76 42.07
CA TYR A 953 -7.68 45.37 42.02
C TYR A 953 -8.19 44.70 40.75
N ALA A 954 -7.56 43.62 40.32
CA ALA A 954 -8.04 42.81 39.21
C ALA A 954 -8.67 41.52 39.75
N VAL A 955 -9.80 41.13 39.18
CA VAL A 955 -10.35 39.79 39.32
C VAL A 955 -9.92 38.99 38.10
N GLN A 956 -9.38 37.80 38.31
CA GLN A 956 -9.02 36.87 37.25
C GLN A 956 -9.75 35.54 37.46
N VAL A 957 -10.35 35.04 36.39
CA VAL A 957 -10.92 33.69 36.28
C VAL A 957 -10.03 32.85 35.38
N SER A 958 -9.66 31.67 35.85
CA SER A 958 -8.77 30.71 35.16
C SER A 958 -9.13 29.27 35.54
N SER A 959 -8.51 28.28 34.91
CA SER A 959 -8.64 26.88 35.30
C SER A 959 -7.70 26.54 36.45
N ARG A 960 -8.03 25.51 37.25
CA ARG A 960 -7.09 24.95 38.23
C ARG A 960 -5.81 24.46 37.53
N LEU A 961 -4.67 24.87 38.08
CA LEU A 961 -3.38 24.37 37.66
C LEU A 961 -3.19 22.92 38.14
N PRO A 962 -2.69 22.02 37.28
CA PRO A 962 -2.42 20.65 37.68
C PRO A 962 -1.31 20.60 38.74
N THR A 963 -1.42 19.67 39.69
CA THR A 963 -0.38 19.44 40.71
C THR A 963 0.82 18.70 40.12
N THR A 964 1.98 18.75 40.77
CA THR A 964 3.18 18.00 40.36
C THR A 964 2.96 16.48 40.31
N GLU A 965 1.96 15.94 41.00
CA GLU A 965 1.54 14.53 40.93
C GLU A 965 0.61 14.24 39.73
N GLU A 966 -0.09 15.25 39.19
CA GLU A 966 -0.99 15.16 38.03
C GLU A 966 -0.28 15.38 36.69
N VAL A 967 0.92 15.96 36.70
CA VAL A 967 1.69 16.31 35.49
C VAL A 967 2.82 15.31 35.30
N LYS A 968 2.93 14.72 34.11
CA LYS A 968 4.19 14.11 33.67
C LYS A 968 5.18 15.26 33.48
N VAL A 969 6.30 15.24 34.22
CA VAL A 969 7.35 16.28 34.22
C VAL A 969 7.58 16.83 32.80
N ASP A 970 7.55 18.15 32.64
CA ASP A 970 7.78 18.91 31.37
C ASP A 970 6.65 18.98 30.32
N GLN A 971 5.39 18.67 30.64
CA GLN A 971 4.26 18.88 29.72
C GLN A 971 3.77 20.35 29.64
N PRO A 972 3.85 21.04 28.47
CA PRO A 972 3.30 22.38 28.30
C PRO A 972 1.76 22.37 28.27
N PHE A 973 1.12 23.30 28.97
CA PHE A 973 -0.33 23.45 28.97
C PHE A 973 -0.77 24.86 28.57
N VAL A 974 -1.89 24.93 27.84
CA VAL A 974 -2.58 26.18 27.50
C VAL A 974 -3.77 26.34 28.43
N THR A 975 -3.84 27.48 29.12
CA THR A 975 -5.03 27.90 29.88
C THR A 975 -5.57 29.21 29.33
N ALA A 976 -6.88 29.26 29.10
CA ALA A 976 -7.57 30.50 28.83
C ALA A 976 -7.85 31.22 30.15
N THR A 977 -7.72 32.54 30.17
CA THR A 977 -8.00 33.37 31.34
C THR A 977 -8.90 34.55 30.95
N ARG A 978 -9.68 35.04 31.91
CA ARG A 978 -10.40 36.32 31.82
C ARG A 978 -10.04 37.16 33.02
N SER A 979 -9.61 38.39 32.79
CA SER A 979 -9.31 39.35 33.84
C SER A 979 -10.10 40.64 33.62
N LEU A 980 -10.45 41.29 34.73
CA LEU A 980 -11.09 42.59 34.73
C LEU A 980 -10.55 43.42 35.89
N VAL A 981 -10.16 44.66 35.60
CA VAL A 981 -9.78 45.65 36.61
C VAL A 981 -11.05 46.25 37.21
N MET A 982 -11.09 46.28 38.53
CA MET A 982 -12.12 46.93 39.33
C MET A 982 -11.56 48.24 39.87
N GLU A 983 -12.31 49.32 39.68
CA GLU A 983 -11.93 50.68 40.05
C GLU A 983 -12.90 51.28 41.11
N PRO A 984 -13.00 50.67 42.30
CA PRO A 984 -13.88 51.21 43.33
C PRO A 984 -13.25 52.42 44.04
N GLU A 985 -14.07 53.35 44.52
CA GLU A 985 -13.59 54.48 45.33
C GLU A 985 -12.99 54.03 46.68
N THR A 986 -13.46 52.91 47.25
CA THR A 986 -12.95 52.33 48.51
C THR A 986 -12.92 50.80 48.44
N ASP A 987 -12.08 50.15 49.26
CA ASP A 987 -11.96 48.69 49.32
C ASP A 987 -12.96 48.02 50.29
N THR A 988 -13.84 48.80 50.91
CA THR A 988 -14.78 48.37 51.97
C THR A 988 -15.55 47.09 51.61
N ASN A 989 -16.12 47.01 50.41
CA ASN A 989 -16.93 45.86 49.97
C ASN A 989 -16.10 44.57 49.84
N LEU A 990 -14.89 44.70 49.29
CA LEU A 990 -13.96 43.58 49.15
C LEU A 990 -13.47 43.12 50.53
N GLN A 991 -13.12 44.03 51.43
CA GLN A 991 -12.67 43.70 52.78
C GLN A 991 -13.76 43.00 53.62
N MET A 992 -15.01 43.45 53.50
CA MET A 992 -16.15 42.80 54.15
C MET A 992 -16.33 41.36 53.65
N PHE A 993 -16.26 41.14 52.34
CA PHE A 993 -16.30 39.81 51.74
C PHE A 993 -15.16 38.92 52.23
N LEU A 994 -13.90 39.39 52.14
CA LEU A 994 -12.73 38.63 52.56
C LEU A 994 -12.79 38.25 54.05
N SER A 995 -13.27 39.18 54.90
CA SER A 995 -13.45 38.93 56.33
C SER A 995 -14.52 37.88 56.62
N ALA A 996 -15.61 37.85 55.84
CA ALA A 996 -16.66 36.84 55.96
C ALA A 996 -16.18 35.47 55.43
N TYR A 997 -15.50 35.45 54.29
CA TYR A 997 -14.91 34.25 53.70
C TYR A 997 -13.88 33.60 54.62
N GLN A 998 -12.98 34.38 55.24
CA GLN A 998 -11.99 33.87 56.20
C GLN A 998 -12.62 33.19 57.42
N LYS A 999 -13.82 33.62 57.85
CA LYS A 999 -14.54 33.01 58.97
C LYS A 999 -15.25 31.72 58.60
N ILE A 1000 -15.81 31.63 57.40
CA ILE A 1000 -16.67 30.53 56.97
C ILE A 1000 -15.89 29.45 56.20
N GLY A 1001 -14.85 29.84 55.46
CA GLY A 1001 -14.04 28.94 54.62
C GLY A 1001 -14.70 28.53 53.29
N ALA A 1002 -15.79 29.20 52.90
CA ALA A 1002 -16.49 28.98 51.64
C ALA A 1002 -17.20 30.26 51.17
N TYR A 1003 -17.53 30.33 49.87
CA TYR A 1003 -18.33 31.40 49.27
C TYR A 1003 -19.18 30.86 48.11
N TYR A 1004 -20.24 31.60 47.77
CA TYR A 1004 -21.01 31.38 46.55
C TYR A 1004 -20.40 32.17 45.41
N LEU A 1005 -20.05 31.51 44.31
CA LEU A 1005 -19.82 32.15 43.03
C LEU A 1005 -21.14 32.16 42.26
N MET A 1006 -21.64 33.33 41.86
CA MET A 1006 -22.92 33.42 41.12
C MET A 1006 -22.90 34.48 40.03
N PRO A 1007 -23.74 34.35 38.99
CA PRO A 1007 -23.88 35.37 37.97
C PRO A 1007 -24.88 36.46 38.39
N GLY A 1008 -24.62 37.70 37.97
CA GLY A 1008 -25.55 38.81 38.08
C GLY A 1008 -25.62 39.64 36.81
N ILE A 1009 -26.75 40.30 36.56
CA ILE A 1009 -26.99 41.10 35.35
C ILE A 1009 -27.02 42.59 35.69
N LEU A 1010 -26.17 43.37 35.02
CA LEU A 1010 -26.03 44.81 35.21
C LEU A 1010 -26.65 45.56 34.02
N ASN A 1011 -27.99 45.62 33.99
CA ASN A 1011 -28.77 46.32 32.96
C ASN A 1011 -29.54 47.56 33.49
N GLY A 1012 -29.22 48.00 34.71
CA GLY A 1012 -29.86 49.12 35.40
C GLY A 1012 -29.05 49.59 36.62
N PRO A 1013 -29.59 50.50 37.46
CA PRO A 1013 -28.89 51.03 38.64
C PRO A 1013 -28.65 49.97 39.73
N GLU A 1014 -29.46 48.92 39.77
CA GLU A 1014 -29.27 47.77 40.66
C GLU A 1014 -29.06 46.49 39.83
N PRO A 1015 -28.06 45.65 40.18
CA PRO A 1015 -27.84 44.38 39.50
C PRO A 1015 -28.87 43.32 39.92
N GLU A 1016 -29.29 42.49 38.97
CA GLU A 1016 -30.15 41.34 39.22
C GLU A 1016 -29.33 40.07 39.44
N PHE A 1017 -29.50 39.38 40.57
CA PHE A 1017 -28.74 38.17 40.92
C PHE A 1017 -29.50 36.89 40.59
N MET A 1018 -28.80 35.90 40.02
CA MET A 1018 -29.36 34.59 39.65
C MET A 1018 -28.86 33.50 40.62
N ASN A 1019 -29.47 33.45 41.80
CA ASN A 1019 -29.05 32.58 42.91
C ASN A 1019 -29.13 31.09 42.57
N GLU A 1020 -30.08 30.71 41.72
CA GLU A 1020 -30.32 29.35 41.25
C GLU A 1020 -29.15 28.76 40.45
N LEU A 1021 -28.25 29.59 39.93
CA LEU A 1021 -27.05 29.20 39.19
C LEU A 1021 -25.77 29.26 40.04
N SER A 1022 -25.86 29.53 41.33
CA SER A 1022 -24.69 29.62 42.20
C SER A 1022 -23.90 28.31 42.31
N ILE A 1023 -22.59 28.46 42.48
CA ILE A 1023 -21.62 27.38 42.69
C ILE A 1023 -20.92 27.62 44.02
N ILE A 1024 -20.82 26.59 44.86
CA ILE A 1024 -20.09 26.67 46.13
C ILE A 1024 -18.59 26.47 45.86
N LYS A 1025 -17.79 27.40 46.38
CA LYS A 1025 -16.33 27.43 46.27
C LYS A 1025 -15.69 27.50 47.65
N ARG A 1026 -14.54 26.85 47.83
CA ARG A 1026 -13.76 26.84 49.06
C ARG A 1026 -12.39 27.49 48.90
N GLU A 1027 -11.90 27.63 47.67
CA GLU A 1027 -10.61 28.26 47.39
C GLU A 1027 -10.77 29.61 46.67
N LEU A 1028 -9.94 30.58 47.10
CA LEU A 1028 -9.81 31.90 46.52
C LEU A 1028 -8.35 32.32 46.61
N THR A 1029 -7.73 32.62 45.48
CA THR A 1029 -6.34 33.10 45.45
C THR A 1029 -6.33 34.61 45.70
N LEU A 1030 -5.58 35.06 46.70
CA LEU A 1030 -5.39 36.48 47.00
C LEU A 1030 -3.90 36.81 46.92
N THR A 1031 -3.52 37.67 45.97
CA THR A 1031 -2.13 38.09 45.77
C THR A 1031 -2.00 39.60 45.59
N THR A 1032 -0.77 40.10 45.56
CA THR A 1032 -0.42 41.49 45.25
C THR A 1032 0.40 41.52 43.98
N ALA A 1033 0.27 42.58 43.16
CA ALA A 1033 0.98 42.69 41.89
C ALA A 1033 2.50 42.44 42.02
N SER A 1034 3.14 42.91 43.09
CA SER A 1034 4.58 42.71 43.35
C SER A 1034 4.99 41.29 43.75
N ALA A 1035 4.04 40.43 44.09
CA ALA A 1035 4.28 39.05 44.52
C ALA A 1035 4.02 38.03 43.40
N VAL A 1036 3.56 38.49 42.23
CA VAL A 1036 3.29 37.66 41.05
C VAL A 1036 4.59 37.47 40.27
N GLY A 1037 5.07 36.22 40.20
CA GLY A 1037 6.24 35.84 39.42
C GLY A 1037 5.98 35.79 37.91
N GLU A 1038 7.03 35.60 37.11
CA GLU A 1038 6.92 35.53 35.64
C GLU A 1038 6.10 34.32 35.15
N HIS A 1039 6.15 33.22 35.88
CA HIS A 1039 5.47 31.96 35.52
C HIS A 1039 4.11 31.78 36.21
N ASP A 1040 3.66 32.76 37.01
CA ASP A 1040 2.34 32.72 37.65
C ASP A 1040 1.24 33.05 36.64
N VAL A 1041 0.07 32.39 36.73
CA VAL A 1041 -1.07 32.64 35.83
C VAL A 1041 -1.57 34.08 35.93
N GLU A 1042 -1.44 34.69 37.10
CA GLU A 1042 -1.77 36.08 37.39
C GLU A 1042 -0.92 37.07 36.56
N ASN A 1043 0.27 36.67 36.12
CA ASN A 1043 1.14 37.51 35.31
C ASN A 1043 0.48 37.86 33.97
N VAL A 1044 -0.33 36.94 33.42
CA VAL A 1044 -1.11 37.18 32.19
C VAL A 1044 -2.05 38.37 32.35
N ALA A 1045 -2.70 38.50 33.50
CA ALA A 1045 -3.57 39.64 33.78
C ALA A 1045 -2.77 40.93 33.92
N LEU A 1046 -1.63 40.91 34.63
CA LEU A 1046 -0.77 42.09 34.81
C LEU A 1046 -0.20 42.60 33.49
N ARG A 1047 0.34 41.73 32.63
CA ARG A 1047 0.84 42.12 31.30
C ARG A 1047 -0.23 42.79 30.47
N MET A 1048 -1.43 42.21 30.38
CA MET A 1048 -2.54 42.81 29.63
C MET A 1048 -2.96 44.18 30.19
N ILE A 1049 -2.92 44.35 31.52
CA ILE A 1049 -3.26 45.63 32.16
C ILE A 1049 -2.19 46.67 31.88
N TYR A 1050 -0.91 46.32 32.07
CA TYR A 1050 0.22 47.24 31.84
C TYR A 1050 0.36 47.63 30.36
N GLU A 1051 0.17 46.70 29.43
CA GLU A 1051 0.15 47.00 27.98
C GLU A 1051 -0.97 48.00 27.63
N ARG A 1052 -2.16 47.84 28.22
CA ARG A 1052 -3.30 48.74 27.97
C ARG A 1052 -3.07 50.15 28.52
N GLU A 1053 -2.39 50.25 29.66
CA GLU A 1053 -2.06 51.53 30.32
C GLU A 1053 -0.72 52.14 29.87
N GLY A 1054 0.03 51.47 28.98
CA GLY A 1054 1.31 51.94 28.47
C GLY A 1054 2.46 51.92 29.50
N MET A 1055 2.38 51.03 30.49
CA MET A 1055 3.39 50.85 31.53
C MET A 1055 4.37 49.74 31.13
N GLU A 1056 5.67 49.89 31.42
CA GLU A 1056 6.64 48.78 31.27
C GLU A 1056 6.35 47.69 32.31
N SER A 1057 6.28 46.43 31.85
CA SER A 1057 5.86 45.25 32.62
C SER A 1057 6.86 44.81 33.68
#